data_AF-A0A7V9REN6-F1
#
_entry.id   AF-A0A7V9REN6-F1
#
_cell.length_a   1.000
_cell.length_b   1.000
_cell.length_c   1.000
_cell.angle_alpha   90.00
_cell.angle_beta   90.00
_cell.angle_gamma   90.00
#
_symmetry.space_group_name_H-M   'P 1'
#
loop_
_entity.id
_entity.type
_entity.pdbx_description
1 polymer ?
#
loop_
_entity_poly.entity_id
_entity_poly.type
_entity_poly.pdbx_seq_one_letter_code
_entity_poly.pdbx_strand_id
1 'polypeptide(L)'
;FQACHSPQSANDFKLRSGSIGSFSSVALRKNYELFRNEFMAVEFPDARRGRAVAKAILDDDDQRVPTGVLGIIHRGGPVLETPGPLNGADPAVCPTNFDPSVTPATPFCIVQEWLRRERVALIAAGDATDFGAAGAKIVFVNRPAASADAGRLEFDTFRGGGSLLAVNAAFDALGVITAPIDIAGATNLSQSCAGLAAGGDIQAPNVANDGDRVVFAARASAADALGVYVVSLSTGTCTKISAAAADSNGLKVHDFDPVFSPDGANVVFASTRGKAGALKSRKRLLPQSDLWRAPITNLTADLANAEQMTFLSNSELGPAFMREGRVTMTTEKASAGFYQLAGRRINWDLTDYHPLLAQRKDSLFVDPTMSDLTTANPSIGYSSATDIVEASNGDFLLILADVDTTTGAPAVPGAAGALAVFNRSIGPFEQGRTDTGYLQALRILDAGSADGRGGGGGYRRPRSLPDGRIMAAFASNVGNHNFAIVMVDPRTQVRSPLLTGAGGDVQVDAVLAYAAPPRQLYENRRQLVFGGSVDGAADATLHLPDAPMTFTLLVANLRRGRPLDAFDEGRFLAVFREGTCPPTGCTAPGGLFEQRTLLGRVPLEDDGSVKVALPSGQGVVFQLEDADGNVIATMGEEHQLGPGENISMGVSRTLFDGVCGGCHGSISARELDVAVTPDALTGASQSASRFLAPRVLQ
;
A
#
# COMPACT_ATOMS: atom_id res chain seq x y z
N PHE A 1 8.31 3.88 -6.22
CA PHE A 1 9.28 3.06 -5.49
C PHE A 1 8.75 2.72 -4.11
N GLN A 2 8.60 1.42 -3.84
CA GLN A 2 8.64 0.91 -2.46
C GLN A 2 10.04 1.15 -1.91
N ALA A 3 10.18 1.35 -0.60
CA ALA A 3 11.48 1.52 0.05
C ALA A 3 12.47 0.45 -0.44
N CYS A 4 13.33 0.81 -1.39
CA CYS A 4 14.20 -0.14 -2.08
C CYS A 4 15.16 -0.68 -1.05
N HIS A 5 15.10 -1.94 -0.63
CA HIS A 5 15.98 -2.46 0.43
C HIS A 5 17.43 -2.70 -0.05
N SER A 6 17.94 -1.93 -1.02
CA SER A 6 19.37 -1.92 -1.30
C SER A 6 20.10 -1.63 0.02
N PRO A 7 21.12 -2.41 0.40
CA PRO A 7 21.89 -2.14 1.62
C PRO A 7 22.44 -0.70 1.70
N GLN A 8 22.51 -0.02 0.56
CA GLN A 8 23.06 1.33 0.37
C GLN A 8 21.98 2.40 0.29
N SER A 9 20.78 2.07 -0.19
CA SER A 9 19.64 2.98 -0.15
C SER A 9 19.50 3.54 1.27
N ALA A 10 19.52 4.87 1.39
CA ALA A 10 19.56 5.53 2.69
C ALA A 10 18.21 5.53 3.40
N ASN A 11 17.47 4.42 3.36
CA ASN A 11 16.16 4.28 3.96
C ASN A 11 16.30 4.27 5.49
N ASP A 12 15.28 4.72 6.21
CA ASP A 12 15.28 4.84 7.68
C ASP A 12 15.52 3.53 8.45
N PHE A 13 15.51 2.39 7.75
CA PHE A 13 15.68 1.05 8.32
C PHE A 13 17.15 0.60 8.39
N LYS A 14 18.06 1.45 8.89
CA LYS A 14 19.47 1.08 9.12
C LYS A 14 19.70 0.70 10.58
N LEU A 15 20.27 -0.49 10.77
CA LEU A 15 20.99 -0.78 12.01
C LEU A 15 22.11 0.26 12.16
N ARG A 16 22.09 1.00 13.26
CA ARG A 16 23.15 1.94 13.63
C ARG A 16 24.42 1.12 13.84
N SER A 17 25.45 1.40 13.04
CA SER A 17 26.70 0.64 13.04
C SER A 17 27.46 0.82 14.35
N GLY A 18 28.14 -0.25 14.75
CA GLY A 18 29.18 -0.24 15.77
C GLY A 18 30.57 -0.20 15.13
N SER A 19 31.58 0.19 15.90
CA SER A 19 32.98 0.05 15.48
C SER A 19 33.53 -1.26 16.04
N ILE A 20 34.03 -2.15 15.18
CA ILE A 20 34.71 -3.40 15.57
C ILE A 20 33.83 -4.25 16.51
N GLY A 21 32.55 -4.44 16.16
CA GLY A 21 31.59 -5.21 16.97
C GLY A 21 31.12 -4.52 18.27
N SER A 22 31.59 -3.30 18.56
CA SER A 22 31.14 -2.51 19.70
C SER A 22 30.05 -1.54 19.30
N PHE A 23 28.85 -1.71 19.87
CA PHE A 23 27.75 -0.78 19.73
C PHE A 23 27.67 0.13 20.96
N SER A 24 27.46 1.43 20.74
CA SER A 24 27.11 2.31 21.86
C SER A 24 25.75 1.90 22.45
N SER A 25 25.53 2.20 23.73
CA SER A 25 24.23 1.95 24.38
C SER A 25 23.06 2.61 23.63
N VAL A 26 23.29 3.78 23.05
CA VAL A 26 22.32 4.49 22.21
C VAL A 26 22.04 3.73 20.92
N ALA A 27 23.07 3.22 20.25
CA ALA A 27 22.90 2.42 19.02
C ALA A 27 22.15 1.12 19.30
N LEU A 28 22.48 0.41 20.39
CA LEU A 28 21.78 -0.80 20.81
C LEU A 28 20.30 -0.54 21.06
N ARG A 29 19.98 0.51 21.84
CA ARG A 29 18.60 0.88 22.13
C ARG A 29 17.80 1.20 20.87
N LYS A 30 18.34 2.05 19.99
CA LYS A 30 17.68 2.42 18.73
C LYS A 30 17.49 1.22 17.80
N ASN A 31 18.46 0.32 17.73
CA ASN A 31 18.36 -0.88 16.91
C ASN A 31 17.31 -1.85 17.47
N TYR A 32 17.23 -2.00 18.79
CA TYR A 32 16.20 -2.81 19.45
C TYR A 32 14.80 -2.22 19.22
N GLU A 33 14.63 -0.91 19.39
CA GLU A 33 13.35 -0.22 19.12
C GLU A 33 12.94 -0.39 17.65
N LEU A 34 13.87 -0.22 16.71
CA LEU A 34 13.62 -0.46 15.28
C LEU A 34 13.22 -1.91 15.00
N PHE A 35 13.97 -2.87 15.55
CA PHE A 35 13.69 -4.29 15.37
C PHE A 35 12.29 -4.65 15.90
N ARG A 36 11.99 -4.25 17.14
CA ARG A 36 10.73 -4.55 17.82
C ARG A 36 9.52 -3.89 17.13
N ASN A 37 9.63 -2.60 16.78
CA ASN A 37 8.48 -1.82 16.36
C ASN A 37 8.21 -1.91 14.85
N GLU A 38 9.26 -2.01 14.03
CA GLU A 38 9.14 -1.96 12.57
C GLU A 38 9.30 -3.32 11.88
N PHE A 39 10.10 -4.23 12.44
CA PHE A 39 10.44 -5.50 11.78
C PHE A 39 9.78 -6.71 12.40
N MET A 40 9.29 -6.62 13.63
CA MET A 40 8.60 -7.69 14.30
C MET A 40 7.09 -7.46 14.32
N ALA A 41 6.35 -8.57 14.28
CA ALA A 41 4.92 -8.62 14.50
C ALA A 41 4.62 -9.05 15.92
N VAL A 42 5.02 -8.21 16.88
CA VAL A 42 4.88 -8.50 18.33
C VAL A 42 3.44 -8.65 18.77
N GLU A 43 2.48 -8.15 18.00
CA GLU A 43 1.05 -8.37 18.16
C GLU A 43 0.62 -9.82 17.93
N PHE A 44 1.45 -10.68 17.32
CA PHE A 44 1.16 -12.10 17.09
C PHE A 44 2.11 -13.03 17.86
N PRO A 45 1.64 -14.22 18.29
CA PRO A 45 2.44 -15.15 19.09
C PRO A 45 3.49 -15.94 18.29
N ASP A 46 3.35 -16.05 16.96
CA ASP A 46 4.29 -16.78 16.09
C ASP A 46 5.36 -15.82 15.54
N ALA A 47 6.64 -16.06 15.87
CA ALA A 47 7.75 -15.20 15.46
C ALA A 47 7.92 -15.13 13.94
N ARG A 48 7.51 -16.17 13.21
CA ARG A 48 7.58 -16.20 11.73
C ARG A 48 6.79 -15.07 11.08
N ARG A 49 5.81 -14.49 11.77
CA ARG A 49 4.99 -13.39 11.23
C ARG A 49 5.75 -12.07 11.14
N GLY A 50 6.79 -11.88 11.95
CA GLY A 50 7.64 -10.69 11.87
C GLY A 50 8.52 -10.72 10.63
N ARG A 51 8.60 -9.61 9.90
CA ARG A 51 9.46 -9.43 8.72
C ARG A 51 10.92 -9.82 8.95
N ALA A 52 11.47 -9.52 10.12
CA ALA A 52 12.84 -9.88 10.49
C ALA A 52 13.08 -11.40 10.47
N VAL A 53 12.07 -12.18 10.87
CA VAL A 53 12.14 -13.64 10.89
C VAL A 53 11.72 -14.21 9.55
N ALA A 54 10.64 -13.70 8.95
CA ALA A 54 10.13 -14.17 7.66
C ALA A 54 11.18 -14.11 6.54
N LYS A 55 12.08 -13.13 6.56
CA LYS A 55 13.20 -13.02 5.59
C LYS A 55 14.35 -13.98 5.84
N ALA A 56 14.37 -14.61 7.01
CA ALA A 56 15.49 -15.37 7.54
C ALA A 56 15.15 -16.85 7.76
N ILE A 57 13.99 -17.30 7.29
CA ILE A 57 13.54 -18.69 7.31
C ILE A 57 13.22 -19.13 5.88
N LEU A 58 12.93 -20.43 5.67
CA LEU A 58 12.50 -20.91 4.36
C LEU A 58 11.25 -20.19 3.89
N ASP A 59 11.16 -19.88 2.60
CA ASP A 59 9.98 -19.20 2.05
C ASP A 59 8.82 -20.16 1.77
N ASP A 60 7.65 -19.57 1.53
CA ASP A 60 6.43 -20.32 1.25
C ASP A 60 6.50 -21.23 0.02
N ASP A 61 7.38 -21.00 -0.96
CA ASP A 61 7.49 -21.86 -2.16
C ASP A 61 8.45 -23.05 -1.93
N ASP A 62 9.25 -23.00 -0.86
CA ASP A 62 10.23 -24.03 -0.55
C ASP A 62 9.60 -25.34 -0.06
N GLN A 63 9.75 -26.41 -0.84
CA GLN A 63 9.15 -27.72 -0.58
C GLN A 63 9.83 -28.54 0.52
N ARG A 64 10.95 -28.07 1.10
CA ARG A 64 11.70 -28.82 2.12
C ARG A 64 10.97 -28.90 3.46
N VAL A 65 10.01 -28.02 3.73
CA VAL A 65 9.20 -28.04 4.95
C VAL A 65 7.77 -28.44 4.60
N PRO A 66 7.23 -29.55 5.11
CA PRO A 66 5.95 -30.08 4.60
C PRO A 66 4.71 -29.32 5.08
N THR A 67 4.80 -28.48 6.12
CA THR A 67 3.63 -27.91 6.80
C THR A 67 3.81 -26.46 7.24
N GLY A 68 2.72 -25.68 7.20
CA GLY A 68 2.62 -24.32 7.76
C GLY A 68 2.97 -23.20 6.78
N VAL A 69 2.53 -21.98 7.09
CA VAL A 69 2.96 -20.76 6.39
C VAL A 69 4.35 -20.38 6.89
N LEU A 70 5.29 -20.20 5.98
CA LEU A 70 6.70 -19.95 6.28
C LEU A 70 7.05 -18.48 6.06
N GLY A 71 8.28 -18.23 5.60
CA GLY A 71 8.83 -16.92 5.35
C GLY A 71 8.57 -16.38 3.95
N ILE A 72 9.35 -15.39 3.57
CA ILE A 72 9.28 -14.72 2.28
C ILE A 72 10.59 -14.87 1.52
N ILE A 73 10.51 -14.96 0.20
CA ILE A 73 11.69 -15.04 -0.66
C ILE A 73 12.62 -13.85 -0.38
N HIS A 74 13.90 -14.13 -0.17
CA HIS A 74 14.89 -13.10 0.12
C HIS A 74 16.27 -13.49 -0.40
N ARG A 75 17.02 -12.51 -0.93
CA ARG A 75 18.37 -12.72 -1.50
C ARG A 75 19.41 -13.19 -0.48
N GLY A 76 19.17 -12.96 0.81
CA GLY A 76 20.10 -13.32 1.90
C GLY A 76 20.03 -14.77 2.37
N GLY A 77 19.03 -15.54 1.92
CA GLY A 77 18.81 -16.92 2.37
C GLY A 77 18.33 -17.04 3.83
N PRO A 78 18.03 -18.28 4.26
CA PRO A 78 17.32 -18.55 5.51
C PRO A 78 18.28 -18.75 6.70
N VAL A 79 18.83 -17.66 7.25
CA VAL A 79 19.87 -17.71 8.29
C VAL A 79 19.43 -18.22 9.68
N LEU A 80 18.13 -18.29 9.96
CA LEU A 80 17.58 -18.83 11.20
C LEU A 80 17.28 -20.34 11.13
N GLU A 81 17.43 -20.95 9.96
CA GLU A 81 17.28 -22.40 9.78
C GLU A 81 18.55 -23.13 10.20
N THR A 82 18.39 -24.23 10.93
CA THR A 82 19.53 -25.09 11.27
C THR A 82 19.71 -26.14 10.18
N PRO A 83 20.91 -26.36 9.61
CA PRO A 83 21.12 -27.40 8.60
C PRO A 83 20.70 -28.79 9.09
N GLY A 84 19.84 -29.47 8.33
CA GLY A 84 19.39 -30.85 8.61
C GLY A 84 17.92 -31.11 8.27
N PRO A 85 17.51 -32.38 8.07
CA PRO A 85 16.19 -32.72 7.51
C PRO A 85 14.99 -32.53 8.44
N LEU A 86 15.15 -32.07 9.68
CA LEU A 86 14.07 -32.02 10.70
C LEU A 86 14.05 -30.76 11.58
N ASN A 87 14.77 -29.68 11.23
CA ASN A 87 14.90 -28.50 12.09
C ASN A 87 14.41 -27.21 11.43
N GLY A 88 13.22 -27.26 10.84
CA GLY A 88 12.54 -26.08 10.33
C GLY A 88 12.30 -25.05 11.44
N ALA A 89 12.24 -23.78 11.10
CA ALA A 89 11.74 -22.72 11.97
C ALA A 89 10.27 -22.98 12.35
N ASP A 90 10.05 -23.75 13.42
CA ASP A 90 8.72 -24.12 13.92
C ASP A 90 8.63 -23.87 15.44
N PRO A 91 7.71 -23.01 15.92
CA PRO A 91 7.49 -22.81 17.35
C PRO A 91 7.21 -24.11 18.12
N ALA A 92 6.61 -25.13 17.48
CA ALA A 92 6.25 -26.38 18.12
C ALA A 92 7.47 -27.23 18.54
N VAL A 93 8.64 -27.02 17.93
CA VAL A 93 9.87 -27.73 18.30
C VAL A 93 10.69 -27.01 19.37
N CYS A 94 10.27 -25.79 19.77
CA CYS A 94 10.98 -25.02 20.79
C CYS A 94 10.69 -25.54 22.20
N PRO A 95 11.71 -25.63 23.08
CA PRO A 95 11.55 -26.18 24.42
C PRO A 95 10.68 -25.27 25.28
N THR A 96 9.74 -25.86 26.02
CA THR A 96 8.85 -25.13 26.95
C THR A 96 9.62 -24.50 28.12
N ASN A 97 10.64 -25.21 28.63
CA ASN A 97 11.62 -24.68 29.57
C ASN A 97 12.84 -24.18 28.79
N PHE A 98 12.72 -23.00 28.20
CA PHE A 98 13.78 -22.44 27.37
C PHE A 98 15.03 -22.09 28.21
N ASP A 99 16.14 -22.74 27.88
CA ASP A 99 17.48 -22.41 28.35
C ASP A 99 18.39 -22.23 27.11
N PRO A 100 18.95 -21.03 26.89
CA PRO A 100 19.77 -20.75 25.71
C PRO A 100 21.10 -21.52 25.70
N SER A 101 21.48 -22.18 26.80
CA SER A 101 22.74 -22.91 26.94
C SER A 101 22.65 -24.40 26.60
N VAL A 102 21.45 -24.93 26.34
CA VAL A 102 21.22 -26.35 26.07
C VAL A 102 20.54 -26.60 24.73
N THR A 103 20.90 -27.71 24.09
CA THR A 103 20.16 -28.26 22.95
C THR A 103 18.74 -28.64 23.42
N PRO A 104 17.66 -28.27 22.71
CA PRO A 104 17.61 -27.81 21.31
C PRO A 104 17.42 -26.29 21.10
N ALA A 105 18.05 -25.41 21.88
CA ALA A 105 17.96 -23.97 21.65
C ALA A 105 18.57 -23.54 20.28
N THR A 106 17.74 -23.54 19.23
CA THR A 106 18.10 -23.03 17.91
C THR A 106 18.04 -21.50 17.86
N PRO A 107 18.67 -20.84 16.87
CA PRO A 107 18.52 -19.41 16.64
C PRO A 107 17.06 -18.96 16.55
N PHE A 108 16.22 -19.74 15.87
CA PHE A 108 14.78 -19.48 15.82
C PHE A 108 14.12 -19.53 17.20
N CYS A 109 14.41 -20.55 18.02
CA CYS A 109 13.81 -20.68 19.34
C CYS A 109 14.22 -19.57 20.31
N ILE A 110 15.42 -18.99 20.15
CA ILE A 110 15.83 -17.78 20.88
C ILE A 110 14.88 -16.62 20.55
N VAL A 111 14.59 -16.39 19.27
CA VAL A 111 13.70 -15.29 18.84
C VAL A 111 12.25 -15.55 19.26
N GLN A 112 11.77 -16.79 19.15
CA GLN A 112 10.44 -17.18 19.59
C GLN A 112 10.25 -16.99 21.12
N GLU A 113 11.24 -17.36 21.92
CA GLU A 113 11.19 -17.12 23.37
C GLU A 113 11.27 -15.63 23.71
N TRP A 114 12.13 -14.86 23.02
CA TRP A 114 12.17 -13.40 23.18
C TRP A 114 10.79 -12.78 22.91
N LEU A 115 10.16 -13.13 21.79
CA LEU A 115 8.82 -12.67 21.45
C LEU A 115 7.80 -13.03 22.53
N ARG A 116 7.81 -14.27 23.03
CA ARG A 116 6.92 -14.71 24.11
C ARG A 116 7.04 -13.81 25.34
N ARG A 117 8.26 -13.45 25.74
CA ARG A 117 8.50 -12.56 26.90
C ARG A 117 8.03 -11.13 26.66
N GLU A 118 8.31 -10.56 25.49
CA GLU A 118 7.79 -9.24 25.10
C GLU A 118 6.26 -9.21 25.15
N ARG A 119 5.63 -10.27 24.62
CA ARG A 119 4.16 -10.38 24.60
C ARG A 119 3.54 -10.47 25.97
N VAL A 120 4.16 -11.15 26.94
CA VAL A 120 3.66 -11.16 28.32
C VAL A 120 3.53 -9.73 28.87
N ALA A 121 4.52 -8.88 28.62
CA ALA A 121 4.48 -7.48 29.05
C ALA A 121 3.42 -6.67 28.28
N LEU A 122 3.31 -6.87 26.96
CA LEU A 122 2.31 -6.19 26.13
C LEU A 122 0.87 -6.58 26.50
N ILE A 123 0.60 -7.86 26.73
CA ILE A 123 -0.71 -8.36 27.15
C ILE A 123 -1.08 -7.77 28.52
N ALA A 124 -0.13 -7.75 29.47
CA ALA A 124 -0.36 -7.14 30.77
C ALA A 124 -0.64 -5.62 30.70
N ALA A 125 -0.12 -4.94 29.67
CA ALA A 125 -0.38 -3.53 29.40
C ALA A 125 -1.68 -3.29 28.59
N GLY A 126 -2.31 -4.32 28.05
CA GLY A 126 -3.45 -4.20 27.13
C GLY A 126 -3.07 -3.89 25.68
N ASP A 127 -1.77 -3.88 25.35
CA ASP A 127 -1.22 -3.53 24.04
C ASP A 127 -1.04 -4.76 23.12
N ALA A 128 -1.52 -5.93 23.53
CA ALA A 128 -1.58 -7.12 22.68
C ALA A 128 -2.71 -8.06 23.13
N THR A 129 -3.43 -8.64 22.17
CA THR A 129 -4.41 -9.68 22.46
C THR A 129 -3.73 -11.02 22.78
N ASP A 130 -4.17 -11.67 23.85
CA ASP A 130 -3.90 -13.08 24.11
C ASP A 130 -4.89 -13.94 23.31
N PHE A 131 -4.50 -14.31 22.09
CA PHE A 131 -5.37 -15.04 21.16
C PHE A 131 -5.87 -16.37 21.74
N GLY A 132 -5.02 -17.12 22.45
CA GLY A 132 -5.38 -18.44 22.99
C GLY A 132 -6.33 -18.38 24.19
N ALA A 133 -6.30 -17.30 24.97
CA ALA A 133 -7.13 -17.14 26.16
C ALA A 133 -8.37 -16.26 25.93
N ALA A 134 -8.21 -15.11 25.27
CA ALA A 134 -9.26 -14.11 25.08
C ALA A 134 -9.97 -14.21 23.72
N GLY A 135 -9.32 -14.80 22.71
CA GLY A 135 -9.78 -14.77 21.33
C GLY A 135 -9.76 -13.35 20.74
N ALA A 136 -10.45 -13.18 19.60
CA ALA A 136 -10.64 -11.89 18.95
C ALA A 136 -12.00 -11.87 18.24
N LYS A 137 -12.46 -10.70 17.77
CA LYS A 137 -13.70 -10.61 16.98
C LYS A 137 -13.39 -10.44 15.49
N ILE A 138 -14.16 -11.09 14.63
CA ILE A 138 -14.20 -10.78 13.20
C ILE A 138 -15.38 -9.84 12.97
N VAL A 139 -15.09 -8.65 12.44
CA VAL A 139 -16.09 -7.66 12.04
C VAL A 139 -16.24 -7.71 10.53
N PHE A 140 -17.46 -7.77 10.02
CA PHE A 140 -17.71 -7.94 8.59
C PHE A 140 -19.05 -7.29 8.19
N VAL A 141 -19.24 -7.09 6.89
CA VAL A 141 -20.50 -6.60 6.33
C VAL A 141 -21.27 -7.80 5.79
N ASN A 142 -22.51 -7.96 6.26
CA ASN A 142 -23.47 -8.91 5.71
C ASN A 142 -24.50 -8.13 4.89
N ARG A 143 -24.78 -8.54 3.65
CA ARG A 143 -25.69 -7.81 2.76
C ARG A 143 -26.32 -8.70 1.69
N PRO A 144 -27.43 -8.29 1.04
CA PRO A 144 -27.98 -9.03 -0.09
C PRO A 144 -26.97 -9.18 -1.23
N ALA A 145 -26.92 -10.33 -1.90
CA ALA A 145 -25.99 -10.58 -3.01
C ALA A 145 -26.06 -9.51 -4.12
N ALA A 146 -27.28 -9.12 -4.50
CA ALA A 146 -27.51 -8.07 -5.50
C ALA A 146 -26.98 -6.68 -5.11
N SER A 147 -26.53 -6.51 -3.87
CA SER A 147 -25.94 -5.27 -3.35
C SER A 147 -24.39 -5.30 -3.26
N ALA A 148 -23.76 -6.39 -3.70
CA ALA A 148 -22.30 -6.59 -3.66
C ALA A 148 -21.62 -6.46 -5.04
N ASP A 149 -22.30 -5.85 -6.00
CA ASP A 149 -21.90 -5.69 -7.42
C ASP A 149 -21.03 -4.45 -7.69
N ALA A 150 -21.03 -3.44 -6.81
CA ALA A 150 -20.31 -2.18 -7.02
C ALA A 150 -18.78 -2.34 -6.98
N GLY A 151 -18.09 -1.72 -7.94
CA GLY A 151 -16.64 -1.55 -7.97
C GLY A 151 -16.13 -0.49 -6.98
N ARG A 152 -14.80 -0.42 -6.79
CA ARG A 152 -14.19 0.55 -5.85
C ARG A 152 -14.40 2.01 -6.22
N LEU A 153 -14.45 2.34 -7.51
CA LEU A 153 -14.71 3.70 -8.00
C LEU A 153 -16.22 4.05 -8.04
N GLU A 154 -17.10 3.07 -7.85
CA GLU A 154 -18.57 3.24 -7.90
C GLU A 154 -19.16 3.42 -6.49
N PHE A 155 -18.37 4.02 -5.60
CA PHE A 155 -18.72 4.21 -4.19
C PHE A 155 -19.96 5.09 -3.98
N ASP A 156 -20.31 5.93 -4.96
CA ASP A 156 -21.49 6.81 -4.92
C ASP A 156 -22.80 6.05 -5.18
N THR A 157 -22.72 4.84 -5.72
CA THR A 157 -23.85 4.00 -6.09
C THR A 157 -24.47 3.31 -4.87
N PHE A 158 -25.76 3.57 -4.58
CA PHE A 158 -26.41 3.06 -3.36
C PHE A 158 -26.66 1.56 -3.39
N ARG A 159 -26.25 0.89 -2.31
CA ARG A 159 -26.38 -0.55 -2.07
C ARG A 159 -26.94 -0.84 -0.68
N GLY A 160 -28.23 -0.59 -0.47
CA GLY A 160 -28.90 -0.78 0.83
C GLY A 160 -29.00 -2.24 1.29
N GLY A 161 -29.49 -2.43 2.51
CA GLY A 161 -29.72 -3.75 3.12
C GLY A 161 -28.51 -4.38 3.82
N GLY A 162 -27.38 -3.67 3.88
CA GLY A 162 -26.19 -4.11 4.61
C GLY A 162 -26.31 -3.92 6.12
N SER A 163 -25.68 -4.83 6.87
CA SER A 163 -25.48 -4.76 8.32
C SER A 163 -24.01 -4.97 8.67
N LEU A 164 -23.51 -4.20 9.63
CA LEU A 164 -22.18 -4.42 10.22
C LEU A 164 -22.32 -5.43 11.36
N LEU A 165 -21.70 -6.60 11.21
CA LEU A 165 -21.77 -7.69 12.17
C LEU A 165 -20.41 -7.96 12.82
N ALA A 166 -20.42 -8.44 14.06
CA ALA A 166 -19.23 -8.92 14.76
C ALA A 166 -19.48 -10.32 15.35
N VAL A 167 -18.55 -11.25 15.13
CA VAL A 167 -18.59 -12.62 15.67
C VAL A 167 -17.30 -12.94 16.40
N ASN A 168 -17.39 -13.70 17.50
CA ASN A 168 -16.20 -14.15 18.22
C ASN A 168 -15.47 -15.24 17.42
N ALA A 169 -14.14 -15.13 17.38
CA ALA A 169 -13.24 -16.12 16.81
C ALA A 169 -12.35 -16.67 17.91
N ALA A 170 -12.31 -18.00 18.02
CA ALA A 170 -11.40 -18.72 18.89
C ALA A 170 -10.11 -19.03 18.12
N PHE A 171 -8.99 -18.93 18.83
CA PHE A 171 -7.66 -19.19 18.30
C PHE A 171 -6.93 -20.15 19.22
N ASP A 172 -5.98 -20.90 18.67
CA ASP A 172 -5.01 -21.60 19.50
C ASP A 172 -3.93 -20.64 20.04
N ALA A 173 -2.97 -21.17 20.78
CA ALA A 173 -1.87 -20.39 21.37
C ALA A 173 -0.95 -19.73 20.33
N LEU A 174 -0.96 -20.18 19.07
CA LEU A 174 -0.19 -19.61 17.96
C LEU A 174 -1.04 -18.69 17.06
N GLY A 175 -2.30 -18.40 17.44
CA GLY A 175 -3.16 -17.53 16.66
C GLY A 175 -3.78 -18.20 15.44
N VAL A 176 -3.90 -19.53 15.45
CA VAL A 176 -4.51 -20.30 14.36
C VAL A 176 -6.01 -20.46 14.61
N ILE A 177 -6.83 -20.15 13.60
CA ILE A 177 -8.25 -20.53 13.55
C ILE A 177 -8.36 -21.94 12.96
N THR A 178 -8.78 -22.93 13.75
CA THR A 178 -8.76 -24.33 13.34
C THR A 178 -10.08 -24.84 12.76
N ALA A 179 -11.17 -24.09 12.89
CA ALA A 179 -12.48 -24.45 12.37
C ALA A 179 -13.24 -23.22 11.84
N PRO A 180 -14.14 -23.39 10.86
CA PRO A 180 -15.04 -22.33 10.43
C PRO A 180 -15.93 -21.81 11.56
N ILE A 181 -16.29 -20.54 11.49
CA ILE A 181 -17.07 -19.82 12.51
C ILE A 181 -18.49 -19.60 11.99
N ASP A 182 -19.48 -20.11 12.71
CA ASP A 182 -20.89 -19.85 12.43
C ASP A 182 -21.28 -18.43 12.87
N ILE A 183 -21.89 -17.67 11.96
CA ILE A 183 -22.33 -16.30 12.22
C ILE A 183 -23.67 -16.21 12.93
N ALA A 184 -24.36 -17.32 13.23
CA ALA A 184 -25.66 -17.31 13.90
C ALA A 184 -25.67 -16.53 15.24
N GLY A 185 -24.52 -16.45 15.93
CA GLY A 185 -24.33 -15.67 17.16
C GLY A 185 -23.74 -14.27 16.97
N ALA A 186 -23.68 -13.76 15.74
CA ALA A 186 -23.08 -12.46 15.47
C ALA A 186 -23.91 -11.30 16.03
N THR A 187 -23.22 -10.30 16.58
CA THR A 187 -23.84 -9.06 17.07
C THR A 187 -23.97 -8.07 15.92
N ASN A 188 -25.17 -7.50 15.72
CA ASN A 188 -25.38 -6.45 14.73
C ASN A 188 -25.02 -5.08 15.32
N LEU A 189 -23.83 -4.58 14.95
CA LEU A 189 -23.30 -3.31 15.42
C LEU A 189 -24.01 -2.11 14.79
N SER A 190 -24.52 -2.25 13.56
CA SER A 190 -25.22 -1.15 12.88
C SER A 190 -26.58 -0.79 13.49
N GLN A 191 -27.17 -1.66 14.32
CA GLN A 191 -28.43 -1.37 15.00
C GLN A 191 -28.33 -0.22 16.01
N SER A 192 -27.15 -0.01 16.61
CA SER A 192 -26.94 1.10 17.56
C SER A 192 -26.55 2.41 16.86
N CYS A 193 -26.34 2.39 15.54
CA CYS A 193 -25.98 3.55 14.76
C CYS A 193 -27.22 4.27 14.26
N ALA A 194 -27.31 5.57 14.55
CA ALA A 194 -28.44 6.40 14.13
C ALA A 194 -28.68 6.30 12.62
N GLY A 195 -29.90 5.91 12.24
CA GLY A 195 -30.33 5.80 10.84
C GLY A 195 -29.97 4.49 10.12
N LEU A 196 -29.19 3.58 10.72
CA LEU A 196 -28.74 2.35 10.05
C LEU A 196 -29.46 1.07 10.50
N ALA A 197 -30.35 1.15 11.49
CA ALA A 197 -31.03 -0.01 12.06
C ALA A 197 -31.91 -0.81 11.07
N ALA A 198 -32.41 -0.16 10.01
CA ALA A 198 -33.24 -0.78 8.97
C ALA A 198 -32.42 -1.44 7.84
N GLY A 199 -31.08 -1.46 7.96
CA GLY A 199 -30.17 -1.95 6.91
C GLY A 199 -29.72 -0.81 5.99
N GLY A 200 -28.46 -0.40 6.11
CA GLY A 200 -27.87 0.70 5.34
C GLY A 200 -27.01 0.22 4.18
N ASP A 201 -26.44 1.17 3.45
CA ASP A 201 -25.29 0.91 2.59
C ASP A 201 -24.03 1.09 3.45
N ILE A 202 -23.40 -0.02 3.85
CA ILE A 202 -22.28 -0.08 4.80
C ILE A 202 -21.06 -0.67 4.09
N GLN A 203 -19.89 -0.09 4.32
CA GLN A 203 -18.66 -0.57 3.70
C GLN A 203 -17.40 -0.24 4.50
N ALA A 204 -16.33 -0.97 4.18
CA ALA A 204 -14.97 -0.65 4.58
C ALA A 204 -14.74 -0.49 6.11
N PRO A 205 -15.13 -1.46 6.95
CA PRO A 205 -14.76 -1.41 8.35
C PRO A 205 -13.24 -1.53 8.53
N ASN A 206 -12.71 -0.82 9.53
CA ASN A 206 -11.34 -0.89 10.01
C ASN A 206 -11.34 -0.80 11.54
N VAL A 207 -10.35 -1.40 12.20
CA VAL A 207 -10.26 -1.46 13.66
C VAL A 207 -9.04 -0.68 14.15
N ALA A 208 -9.21 0.10 15.22
CA ALA A 208 -8.11 0.77 15.89
C ALA A 208 -7.18 -0.23 16.58
N ASN A 209 -5.97 0.22 16.93
CA ASN A 209 -4.97 -0.61 17.61
C ASN A 209 -5.40 -1.06 19.02
N ASP A 210 -6.44 -0.46 19.61
CA ASP A 210 -7.03 -0.92 20.88
C ASP A 210 -7.88 -2.20 20.74
N GLY A 211 -8.20 -2.61 19.52
CA GLY A 211 -9.04 -3.78 19.25
C GLY A 211 -10.53 -3.61 19.59
N ASP A 212 -10.97 -2.41 19.99
CA ASP A 212 -12.35 -2.12 20.40
C ASP A 212 -13.07 -1.17 19.45
N ARG A 213 -12.40 -0.11 18.97
CA ARG A 213 -13.02 0.89 18.10
C ARG A 213 -13.00 0.43 16.65
N VAL A 214 -14.18 0.40 16.04
CA VAL A 214 -14.36 0.08 14.61
C VAL A 214 -14.86 1.32 13.89
N VAL A 215 -14.11 1.77 12.89
CA VAL A 215 -14.52 2.84 11.98
C VAL A 215 -15.03 2.24 10.68
N PHE A 216 -16.08 2.81 10.08
CA PHE A 216 -16.65 2.34 8.82
C PHE A 216 -17.41 3.47 8.10
N ALA A 217 -17.70 3.28 6.81
CA ALA A 217 -18.52 4.22 6.04
C ALA A 217 -19.94 3.69 5.90
N ALA A 218 -20.94 4.56 6.03
CA ALA A 218 -22.33 4.17 5.81
C ALA A 218 -23.26 5.31 5.40
N ARG A 219 -24.42 4.94 4.83
CA ARG A 219 -25.57 5.81 4.62
C ARG A 219 -26.88 5.02 4.74
N ALA A 220 -27.95 5.70 5.15
CA ALA A 220 -29.26 5.08 5.36
C ALA A 220 -30.03 4.87 4.06
N SER A 221 -29.98 5.85 3.15
CA SER A 221 -30.72 5.83 1.88
C SER A 221 -29.90 6.38 0.71
N ALA A 222 -30.41 6.23 -0.51
CA ALA A 222 -29.82 6.82 -1.70
C ALA A 222 -29.82 8.37 -1.69
N ALA A 223 -30.69 9.00 -0.90
CA ALA A 223 -30.73 10.45 -0.75
C ALA A 223 -29.57 10.97 0.12
N ASP A 224 -29.01 10.11 0.97
CA ASP A 224 -27.94 10.46 1.89
C ASP A 224 -26.57 10.29 1.22
N ALA A 225 -25.63 11.17 1.58
CA ALA A 225 -24.23 10.94 1.28
C ALA A 225 -23.63 9.90 2.25
N LEU A 226 -22.58 9.20 1.80
CA LEU A 226 -21.78 8.36 2.68
C LEU A 226 -21.13 9.23 3.74
N GLY A 227 -21.20 8.78 4.99
CA GLY A 227 -20.44 9.37 6.08
C GLY A 227 -19.71 8.32 6.89
N VAL A 228 -18.77 8.78 7.71
CA VAL A 228 -17.91 7.94 8.54
C VAL A 228 -18.53 7.80 9.93
N TYR A 229 -18.55 6.57 10.45
CA TYR A 229 -19.04 6.20 11.76
C TYR A 229 -17.96 5.48 12.55
N VAL A 230 -18.01 5.59 13.87
CA VAL A 230 -17.21 4.77 14.78
C VAL A 230 -18.13 4.09 15.79
N VAL A 231 -17.92 2.80 16.01
CA VAL A 231 -18.61 1.99 17.01
C VAL A 231 -17.61 1.30 17.94
N SER A 232 -17.92 1.22 19.23
CA SER A 232 -17.15 0.46 20.22
C SER A 232 -17.71 -0.96 20.37
N LEU A 233 -16.85 -1.97 20.27
CA LEU A 233 -17.23 -3.39 20.39
C LEU A 233 -17.61 -3.82 21.81
N SER A 234 -17.13 -3.09 22.82
CA SER A 234 -17.37 -3.35 24.25
C SER A 234 -18.63 -2.65 24.74
N THR A 235 -18.88 -1.40 24.31
CA THR A 235 -20.04 -0.63 24.77
C THR A 235 -21.22 -0.65 23.82
N GLY A 236 -21.01 -1.01 22.55
CA GLY A 236 -22.00 -0.90 21.49
C GLY A 236 -22.34 0.55 21.08
N THR A 237 -21.68 1.55 21.68
CA THR A 237 -21.91 2.97 21.36
C THR A 237 -21.44 3.27 19.95
N CYS A 238 -22.32 3.83 19.13
CA CYS A 238 -22.03 4.20 17.74
C CYS A 238 -22.25 5.70 17.51
N THR A 239 -21.30 6.36 16.84
CA THR A 239 -21.35 7.79 16.54
C THR A 239 -20.98 8.03 15.08
N LYS A 240 -21.76 8.87 14.39
CA LYS A 240 -21.33 9.42 13.09
C LYS A 240 -20.28 10.49 13.35
N ILE A 241 -19.07 10.30 12.84
CA ILE A 241 -17.93 11.19 13.06
C ILE A 241 -17.66 12.14 11.90
N SER A 242 -18.27 11.93 10.72
CA SER A 242 -18.20 12.90 9.62
C SER A 242 -19.38 13.88 9.65
N ALA A 243 -19.12 15.14 9.29
CA ALA A 243 -20.13 16.19 9.21
C ALA A 243 -20.93 16.06 7.91
N ALA A 244 -22.22 16.39 7.95
CA ALA A 244 -22.98 16.56 6.73
C ALA A 244 -22.43 17.77 5.95
N ALA A 245 -22.08 17.55 4.69
CA ALA A 245 -21.73 18.59 3.75
C ALA A 245 -22.83 18.72 2.70
N ALA A 246 -23.09 19.94 2.25
CA ALA A 246 -24.04 20.18 1.19
C ALA A 246 -23.52 19.61 -0.14
N ASP A 247 -24.44 19.17 -0.99
CA ASP A 247 -24.11 18.79 -2.36
C ASP A 247 -23.41 19.97 -3.05
N SER A 248 -22.35 19.68 -3.81
CA SER A 248 -21.52 20.66 -4.50
C SER A 248 -21.41 20.27 -5.97
N ASN A 249 -21.52 21.24 -6.88
CA ASN A 249 -21.44 21.01 -8.33
C ASN A 249 -22.40 19.92 -8.83
N GLY A 250 -23.56 19.76 -8.17
CA GLY A 250 -24.55 18.72 -8.50
C GLY A 250 -24.15 17.30 -8.07
N LEU A 251 -23.13 17.16 -7.22
CA LEU A 251 -22.64 15.89 -6.68
C LEU A 251 -22.76 15.88 -5.15
N LYS A 252 -23.03 14.71 -4.59
CA LYS A 252 -23.00 14.49 -3.14
C LYS A 252 -21.57 14.52 -2.62
N VAL A 253 -21.39 15.07 -1.43
CA VAL A 253 -20.11 15.03 -0.71
C VAL A 253 -20.05 13.78 0.15
N HIS A 254 -19.37 12.75 -0.32
CA HIS A 254 -19.20 11.47 0.35
C HIS A 254 -17.91 11.46 1.16
N ASP A 255 -17.95 10.90 2.37
CA ASP A 255 -16.77 10.50 3.15
C ASP A 255 -16.81 8.97 3.35
N PHE A 256 -15.74 8.27 2.94
CA PHE A 256 -15.73 6.80 2.83
C PHE A 256 -14.33 6.18 2.95
N ASP A 257 -14.27 4.83 2.94
CA ASP A 257 -13.05 4.03 3.16
C ASP A 257 -12.17 4.53 4.34
N PRO A 258 -12.71 4.63 5.57
CA PRO A 258 -11.94 5.13 6.70
C PRO A 258 -10.94 4.09 7.24
N VAL A 259 -9.81 4.57 7.75
CA VAL A 259 -8.78 3.76 8.41
C VAL A 259 -8.18 4.53 9.61
N PHE A 260 -7.98 3.85 10.73
CA PHE A 260 -7.27 4.41 11.88
C PHE A 260 -5.77 4.51 11.61
N SER A 261 -5.12 5.54 12.15
CA SER A 261 -3.67 5.56 12.28
C SER A 261 -3.18 4.42 13.19
N PRO A 262 -1.91 3.98 13.05
CA PRO A 262 -1.37 2.87 13.85
C PRO A 262 -1.30 3.11 15.37
N ASP A 263 -1.41 4.37 15.81
CA ASP A 263 -1.55 4.77 17.21
C ASP A 263 -3.00 4.97 17.67
N GLY A 264 -3.97 4.86 16.74
CA GLY A 264 -5.40 5.04 17.00
C GLY A 264 -5.83 6.49 17.28
N ALA A 265 -4.95 7.47 17.08
CA ALA A 265 -5.18 8.89 17.40
C ALA A 265 -5.73 9.71 16.23
N ASN A 266 -5.72 9.18 15.00
CA ASN A 266 -6.23 9.83 13.81
C ASN A 266 -7.05 8.86 12.95
N VAL A 267 -7.90 9.41 12.08
CA VAL A 267 -8.57 8.69 11.02
C VAL A 267 -8.19 9.31 9.67
N VAL A 268 -7.87 8.46 8.69
CA VAL A 268 -7.73 8.85 7.27
C VAL A 268 -8.93 8.28 6.52
N PHE A 269 -9.51 9.04 5.61
CA PHE A 269 -10.67 8.63 4.81
C PHE A 269 -10.61 9.26 3.42
N ALA A 270 -11.25 8.63 2.43
CA ALA A 270 -11.46 9.23 1.12
C ALA A 270 -12.68 10.17 1.18
N SER A 271 -12.61 11.31 0.49
CA SER A 271 -13.70 12.29 0.44
C SER A 271 -13.85 12.90 -0.93
N THR A 272 -15.08 13.11 -1.39
CA THR A 272 -15.37 13.86 -2.62
C THR A 272 -15.42 15.37 -2.40
N ARG A 273 -15.11 15.87 -1.19
CA ARG A 273 -15.23 17.29 -0.85
C ARG A 273 -14.42 18.20 -1.77
N GLY A 274 -13.20 17.80 -2.13
CA GLY A 274 -12.29 18.47 -3.08
C GLY A 274 -11.96 19.94 -2.76
N LYS A 275 -10.81 20.44 -3.23
CA LYS A 275 -10.45 21.86 -3.07
C LYS A 275 -11.40 22.81 -3.83
N ALA A 276 -11.93 22.36 -4.95
CA ALA A 276 -12.86 23.11 -5.81
C ALA A 276 -14.33 22.65 -5.65
N GLY A 277 -14.65 22.01 -4.52
CA GLY A 277 -15.89 21.28 -4.35
C GLY A 277 -15.84 19.90 -5.02
N ALA A 278 -16.94 19.15 -4.93
CA ALA A 278 -17.04 17.84 -5.55
C ALA A 278 -16.97 17.92 -7.08
N LEU A 279 -16.16 17.05 -7.69
CA LEU A 279 -15.93 17.00 -9.13
C LEU A 279 -16.00 15.55 -9.63
N LYS A 280 -15.81 15.35 -10.93
CA LYS A 280 -15.75 14.04 -11.58
C LYS A 280 -14.32 13.67 -11.94
N SER A 281 -14.02 12.38 -11.92
CA SER A 281 -12.79 11.79 -12.48
C SER A 281 -12.77 11.99 -14.00
N ARG A 282 -11.57 12.04 -14.58
CA ARG A 282 -11.38 12.41 -15.98
C ARG A 282 -11.70 11.29 -16.98
N LYS A 283 -11.55 10.03 -16.56
CA LYS A 283 -11.81 8.85 -17.42
C LYS A 283 -13.24 8.34 -17.30
N ARG A 284 -13.65 7.97 -16.08
CA ARG A 284 -14.96 7.33 -15.85
C ARG A 284 -16.11 8.32 -15.64
N LEU A 285 -15.80 9.61 -15.42
CA LEU A 285 -16.77 10.65 -15.10
C LEU A 285 -17.64 10.33 -13.86
N LEU A 286 -17.11 9.49 -12.97
CA LEU A 286 -17.66 9.21 -11.63
C LEU A 286 -17.17 10.26 -10.64
N PRO A 287 -17.82 10.47 -9.48
CA PRO A 287 -17.32 11.37 -8.46
C PRO A 287 -15.83 11.11 -8.16
N GLN A 288 -15.04 12.18 -8.14
CA GLN A 288 -13.62 12.15 -7.78
C GLN A 288 -13.47 12.21 -6.26
N SER A 289 -12.41 11.61 -5.74
CA SER A 289 -12.11 11.61 -4.30
C SER A 289 -10.63 11.87 -4.02
N ASP A 290 -10.37 12.59 -2.94
CA ASP A 290 -9.06 12.84 -2.35
C ASP A 290 -9.00 12.22 -0.95
N LEU A 291 -7.80 11.99 -0.42
CA LEU A 291 -7.65 11.57 0.99
C LEU A 291 -7.69 12.77 1.93
N TRP A 292 -8.32 12.57 3.08
CA TRP A 292 -8.41 13.51 4.18
C TRP A 292 -8.05 12.82 5.49
N ARG A 293 -7.53 13.58 6.44
CA ARG A 293 -7.26 13.12 7.81
C ARG A 293 -7.95 13.99 8.84
N ALA A 294 -8.28 13.41 9.99
CA ALA A 294 -8.75 14.14 11.16
C ALA A 294 -8.25 13.49 12.45
N PRO A 295 -7.92 14.27 13.49
CA PRO A 295 -7.70 13.72 14.83
C PRO A 295 -8.96 13.05 15.37
N ILE A 296 -8.79 12.01 16.17
CA ILE A 296 -9.91 11.34 16.84
C ILE A 296 -9.55 10.98 18.29
N THR A 297 -10.46 11.28 19.21
CA THR A 297 -10.36 10.88 20.62
C THR A 297 -11.58 10.06 20.98
N ASN A 298 -11.37 8.81 21.42
CA ASN A 298 -12.43 7.83 21.63
C ASN A 298 -13.32 7.69 20.38
N LEU A 299 -14.60 8.09 20.47
CA LEU A 299 -15.60 8.00 19.40
C LEU A 299 -15.91 9.37 18.76
N THR A 300 -15.08 10.39 18.99
CA THR A 300 -15.31 11.76 18.52
C THR A 300 -14.13 12.25 17.68
N ALA A 301 -14.41 12.62 16.42
CA ALA A 301 -13.42 13.21 15.53
C ALA A 301 -13.42 14.74 15.64
N ASP A 302 -12.23 15.33 15.54
CA ASP A 302 -12.03 16.77 15.45
C ASP A 302 -12.02 17.21 13.97
N LEU A 303 -13.21 17.35 13.41
CA LEU A 303 -13.36 17.77 12.02
C LEU A 303 -13.02 19.25 11.76
N ALA A 304 -12.92 20.06 12.81
CA ALA A 304 -12.46 21.44 12.67
C ALA A 304 -10.98 21.50 12.26
N ASN A 305 -10.24 20.43 12.58
CA ASN A 305 -8.85 20.22 12.19
C ASN A 305 -8.70 19.12 11.13
N ALA A 306 -9.74 18.85 10.34
CA ALA A 306 -9.62 17.95 9.19
C ALA A 306 -8.79 18.59 8.07
N GLU A 307 -7.87 17.82 7.51
CA GLU A 307 -6.91 18.28 6.49
C GLU A 307 -6.93 17.38 5.26
N GLN A 308 -6.93 18.00 4.08
CA GLN A 308 -6.79 17.32 2.80
C GLN A 308 -5.33 16.87 2.61
N MET A 309 -5.12 15.59 2.31
CA MET A 309 -3.79 15.00 2.13
C MET A 309 -3.37 14.91 0.66
N THR A 310 -4.34 14.75 -0.25
CA THR A 310 -4.07 14.58 -1.68
C THR A 310 -4.94 15.46 -2.57
N PHE A 311 -4.50 15.74 -3.81
CA PHE A 311 -4.99 16.85 -4.62
C PHE A 311 -5.05 16.54 -6.13
N LEU A 312 -5.24 15.28 -6.51
CA LEU A 312 -5.22 14.88 -7.91
C LEU A 312 -6.56 15.13 -8.60
N SER A 313 -6.55 15.20 -9.93
CA SER A 313 -7.78 15.39 -10.71
C SER A 313 -8.62 14.11 -10.91
N ASN A 314 -8.15 12.98 -10.39
CA ASN A 314 -8.81 11.68 -10.42
C ASN A 314 -8.92 11.10 -8.99
N SER A 315 -9.50 9.91 -8.86
CA SER A 315 -9.86 9.36 -7.55
C SER A 315 -8.70 8.70 -6.81
N GLU A 316 -8.65 8.92 -5.50
CA GLU A 316 -7.76 8.23 -4.56
C GLU A 316 -8.59 7.64 -3.42
N LEU A 317 -8.47 6.33 -3.24
CA LEU A 317 -9.39 5.55 -2.41
C LEU A 317 -8.70 4.38 -1.71
N GLY A 318 -9.41 3.76 -0.78
CA GLY A 318 -8.93 2.63 0.00
C GLY A 318 -7.62 2.92 0.75
N PRO A 319 -7.52 4.01 1.54
CA PRO A 319 -6.33 4.26 2.33
C PRO A 319 -6.06 3.09 3.30
N ALA A 320 -4.79 2.79 3.50
CA ALA A 320 -4.30 1.87 4.52
C ALA A 320 -2.99 2.42 5.11
N PHE A 321 -2.60 1.91 6.28
CA PHE A 321 -1.31 2.26 6.87
C PHE A 321 -0.30 1.14 6.68
N MET A 322 0.93 1.54 6.34
CA MET A 322 2.10 0.73 6.59
C MET A 322 2.42 0.76 8.09
N ARG A 323 3.04 -0.31 8.58
CA ARG A 323 3.49 -0.49 9.97
C ARG A 323 4.29 0.70 10.48
N GLU A 324 5.13 1.24 9.62
CA GLU A 324 5.99 2.40 9.87
C GLU A 324 5.27 3.77 9.85
N GLY A 325 3.94 3.79 9.69
CA GLY A 325 3.14 5.00 9.82
C GLY A 325 2.95 5.84 8.56
N ARG A 326 3.31 5.32 7.37
CA ARG A 326 2.99 5.93 6.08
C ARG A 326 1.63 5.47 5.57
N VAL A 327 0.95 6.32 4.81
CA VAL A 327 -0.35 6.01 4.20
C VAL A 327 -0.13 5.45 2.80
N THR A 328 -0.78 4.34 2.47
CA THR A 328 -0.89 3.77 1.12
C THR A 328 -2.31 3.92 0.61
N MET A 329 -2.48 3.96 -0.71
CA MET A 329 -3.80 4.11 -1.34
C MET A 329 -3.80 3.54 -2.75
N THR A 330 -4.99 3.32 -3.31
CA THR A 330 -5.16 3.14 -4.75
C THR A 330 -5.47 4.49 -5.40
N THR A 331 -4.74 4.80 -6.46
CA THR A 331 -4.88 6.02 -7.24
C THR A 331 -5.30 5.70 -8.66
N GLU A 332 -6.34 6.38 -9.13
CA GLU A 332 -6.78 6.40 -10.52
C GLU A 332 -5.85 7.28 -11.35
N LYS A 333 -5.11 6.66 -12.27
CA LYS A 333 -4.17 7.34 -13.15
C LYS A 333 -4.76 7.41 -14.55
N ALA A 334 -4.89 8.62 -15.09
CA ALA A 334 -5.43 8.83 -16.42
C ALA A 334 -4.58 9.85 -17.20
N SER A 335 -4.25 9.51 -18.44
CA SER A 335 -3.64 10.39 -19.44
C SER A 335 -4.02 9.85 -20.82
N ALA A 336 -3.86 10.65 -21.88
CA ALA A 336 -4.10 10.17 -23.23
C ALA A 336 -3.35 8.84 -23.51
N GLY A 337 -4.08 7.81 -23.91
CA GLY A 337 -3.53 6.46 -24.17
C GLY A 337 -3.16 5.64 -22.93
N PHE A 338 -3.40 6.15 -21.71
CA PHE A 338 -3.00 5.47 -20.48
C PHE A 338 -4.09 5.57 -19.39
N TYR A 339 -4.53 4.43 -18.87
CA TYR A 339 -5.47 4.39 -17.75
C TYR A 339 -5.24 3.16 -16.86
N GLN A 340 -5.07 3.39 -15.55
CA GLN A 340 -4.85 2.32 -14.57
C GLN A 340 -5.28 2.73 -13.15
N LEU A 341 -5.56 1.74 -12.31
CA LEU A 341 -5.58 1.90 -10.85
C LEU A 341 -4.27 1.33 -10.28
N ALA A 342 -3.50 2.13 -9.55
CA ALA A 342 -2.20 1.72 -9.03
C ALA A 342 -1.98 2.16 -7.58
N GLY A 343 -1.08 1.47 -6.88
CA GLY A 343 -0.77 1.81 -5.50
C GLY A 343 0.09 3.06 -5.38
N ARG A 344 -0.25 4.00 -4.52
CA ARG A 344 0.60 5.14 -4.13
C ARG A 344 0.86 5.08 -2.62
N ARG A 345 1.80 5.90 -2.14
CA ARG A 345 2.00 6.18 -0.72
C ARG A 345 2.29 7.65 -0.49
N ILE A 346 2.03 8.14 0.70
CA ILE A 346 2.39 9.49 1.15
C ILE A 346 2.84 9.44 2.61
N ASN A 347 3.78 10.30 2.99
CA ASN A 347 4.18 10.44 4.38
C ASN A 347 3.11 11.16 5.19
N TRP A 348 3.16 11.00 6.51
CA TRP A 348 2.23 11.70 7.40
C TRP A 348 2.36 13.23 7.28
N ASP A 349 3.56 13.78 7.14
CA ASP A 349 3.78 15.22 6.98
C ASP A 349 3.45 15.77 5.57
N LEU A 350 2.70 15.02 4.77
CA LEU A 350 2.29 15.33 3.38
C LEU A 350 3.42 15.39 2.35
N THR A 351 4.62 14.98 2.74
CA THR A 351 5.75 14.84 1.82
C THR A 351 5.78 13.47 1.14
N ASP A 352 6.62 13.31 0.12
CA ASP A 352 6.91 12.06 -0.58
C ASP A 352 5.64 11.36 -1.08
N TYR A 353 4.83 12.09 -1.87
CA TYR A 353 3.73 11.49 -2.63
C TYR A 353 4.29 10.57 -3.72
N HIS A 354 4.41 9.29 -3.41
CA HIS A 354 5.34 8.40 -4.07
C HIS A 354 4.63 7.20 -4.72
N PRO A 355 5.01 6.79 -5.95
CA PRO A 355 4.59 5.51 -6.53
C PRO A 355 4.82 4.31 -5.59
N LEU A 356 3.84 3.46 -5.30
CA LEU A 356 4.07 2.27 -4.48
C LEU A 356 4.31 1.04 -5.37
N LEU A 357 3.25 0.46 -5.92
CA LEU A 357 3.27 -0.79 -6.69
C LEU A 357 2.27 -0.75 -7.84
N ALA A 358 2.35 -1.72 -8.76
CA ALA A 358 1.45 -1.85 -9.91
C ALA A 358 1.35 -0.57 -10.78
N GLN A 359 2.43 0.19 -10.88
CA GLN A 359 2.43 1.48 -11.59
C GLN A 359 2.18 1.35 -13.09
N ARG A 360 2.42 0.17 -13.65
CA ARG A 360 2.35 -0.13 -15.06
C ARG A 360 1.86 -1.57 -15.24
N LYS A 361 0.88 -1.77 -16.13
CA LYS A 361 0.50 -3.08 -16.66
C LYS A 361 1.65 -3.62 -17.51
N ASP A 362 2.11 -2.79 -18.45
CA ASP A 362 3.20 -3.05 -19.38
C ASP A 362 4.28 -1.96 -19.25
N SER A 363 5.54 -2.32 -19.40
CA SER A 363 6.68 -1.40 -19.25
C SER A 363 7.60 -1.48 -20.46
N LEU A 364 8.06 -0.31 -20.92
CA LEU A 364 8.91 -0.11 -22.09
C LEU A 364 10.39 -0.46 -21.83
N PHE A 365 11.23 -0.27 -22.86
CA PHE A 365 12.69 -0.39 -22.85
C PHE A 365 13.21 -1.80 -22.57
N VAL A 366 12.54 -2.77 -23.18
CA VAL A 366 12.90 -4.19 -23.01
C VAL A 366 13.88 -4.67 -24.09
N ASP A 367 14.01 -3.93 -25.19
CA ASP A 367 14.99 -4.22 -26.23
C ASP A 367 16.41 -4.30 -25.63
N PRO A 368 17.09 -5.45 -25.68
CA PRO A 368 18.42 -5.60 -25.09
C PRO A 368 19.48 -4.72 -25.76
N THR A 369 19.25 -4.25 -26.99
CA THR A 369 20.17 -3.31 -27.68
C THR A 369 19.86 -1.85 -27.41
N MET A 370 18.78 -1.53 -26.67
CA MET A 370 18.31 -0.17 -26.36
C MET A 370 18.07 0.71 -27.61
N SER A 371 17.88 0.08 -28.76
CA SER A 371 17.68 0.75 -30.06
C SER A 371 16.20 0.96 -30.38
N ASP A 372 15.34 0.04 -29.94
CA ASP A 372 13.89 0.17 -30.02
C ASP A 372 13.31 0.47 -28.64
N LEU A 373 12.97 1.74 -28.43
CA LEU A 373 12.40 2.23 -27.18
C LEU A 373 10.91 1.90 -27.01
N THR A 374 10.27 1.30 -28.03
CA THR A 374 8.84 1.01 -28.04
C THR A 374 8.50 -0.41 -27.57
N THR A 375 9.47 -1.32 -27.60
CA THR A 375 9.26 -2.70 -27.15
C THR A 375 8.94 -2.74 -25.65
N ALA A 376 7.84 -3.43 -25.30
CA ALA A 376 7.33 -3.56 -23.95
C ALA A 376 7.17 -5.02 -23.52
N ASN A 377 7.34 -5.28 -22.23
CA ASN A 377 6.90 -6.52 -21.58
C ASN A 377 5.86 -6.22 -20.49
N PRO A 378 4.99 -7.18 -20.16
CA PRO A 378 4.11 -7.05 -19.02
C PRO A 378 4.93 -6.93 -17.72
N SER A 379 4.69 -5.87 -16.96
CA SER A 379 5.21 -5.72 -15.61
C SER A 379 4.35 -6.53 -14.65
N ILE A 380 3.41 -5.91 -13.95
CA ILE A 380 2.44 -6.67 -13.16
C ILE A 380 1.45 -7.43 -14.05
N GLY A 381 1.25 -6.98 -15.29
CA GLY A 381 0.34 -7.61 -16.25
C GLY A 381 -1.15 -7.33 -16.02
N TYR A 382 -1.47 -6.51 -15.02
CA TYR A 382 -2.82 -6.06 -14.67
C TYR A 382 -2.89 -4.53 -14.71
N SER A 383 -4.06 -4.02 -15.11
CA SER A 383 -4.32 -2.57 -15.22
C SER A 383 -4.97 -1.98 -13.96
N SER A 384 -5.30 -2.82 -12.97
CA SER A 384 -5.81 -2.40 -11.67
C SER A 384 -5.15 -3.15 -10.52
N ALA A 385 -4.74 -2.41 -9.50
CA ALA A 385 -4.42 -2.91 -8.16
C ALA A 385 -5.23 -2.14 -7.11
N THR A 386 -6.11 -2.87 -6.40
CA THR A 386 -7.00 -2.34 -5.37
C THR A 386 -6.84 -3.10 -4.06
N ASP A 387 -7.45 -2.59 -2.98
CA ASP A 387 -7.39 -3.18 -1.63
C ASP A 387 -5.96 -3.48 -1.15
N ILE A 388 -5.05 -2.55 -1.42
CA ILE A 388 -3.63 -2.69 -1.11
C ILE A 388 -3.43 -2.50 0.40
N VAL A 389 -2.96 -3.53 1.09
CA VAL A 389 -2.65 -3.49 2.53
C VAL A 389 -1.35 -4.19 2.85
N GLU A 390 -0.63 -3.72 3.86
CA GLU A 390 0.57 -4.40 4.34
C GLU A 390 0.19 -5.59 5.24
N ALA A 391 0.77 -6.76 4.95
CA ALA A 391 0.71 -7.97 5.75
C ALA A 391 1.62 -7.89 6.97
N SER A 392 1.47 -8.83 7.90
CA SER A 392 2.27 -8.89 9.13
C SER A 392 3.78 -8.99 8.90
N ASN A 393 4.19 -9.68 7.83
CA ASN A 393 5.59 -9.83 7.40
C ASN A 393 6.09 -8.66 6.53
N GLY A 394 5.27 -7.63 6.34
CA GLY A 394 5.57 -6.43 5.57
C GLY A 394 5.50 -6.59 4.05
N ASP A 395 5.01 -7.71 3.53
CA ASP A 395 4.63 -7.79 2.12
C ASP A 395 3.26 -7.16 1.89
N PHE A 396 2.91 -6.83 0.64
CA PHE A 396 1.60 -6.26 0.34
C PHE A 396 0.64 -7.35 -0.12
N LEU A 397 -0.57 -7.35 0.44
CA LEU A 397 -1.73 -8.03 -0.14
C LEU A 397 -2.46 -7.04 -1.04
N LEU A 398 -2.96 -7.52 -2.17
CA LEU A 398 -3.65 -6.69 -3.15
C LEU A 398 -4.59 -7.53 -4.01
N ILE A 399 -5.56 -6.86 -4.62
CA ILE A 399 -6.50 -7.41 -5.59
C ILE A 399 -6.17 -6.87 -6.98
N LEU A 400 -5.87 -7.77 -7.90
CA LEU A 400 -5.49 -7.46 -9.27
C LEU A 400 -6.64 -7.73 -10.22
N ALA A 401 -6.91 -6.78 -11.13
CA ALA A 401 -7.91 -6.95 -12.17
C ALA A 401 -7.50 -6.22 -13.45
N ASP A 402 -8.07 -6.64 -14.58
CA ASP A 402 -8.05 -5.82 -15.79
C ASP A 402 -9.17 -4.78 -15.77
N VAL A 403 -8.96 -3.68 -16.49
CA VAL A 403 -9.97 -2.68 -16.80
C VAL A 403 -10.09 -2.54 -18.31
N ASP A 404 -11.28 -2.20 -18.78
CA ASP A 404 -11.49 -1.81 -20.16
C ASP A 404 -10.76 -0.48 -20.45
N THR A 405 -9.87 -0.47 -21.43
CA THR A 405 -9.00 0.69 -21.72
C THR A 405 -9.76 1.89 -22.29
N THR A 406 -10.96 1.67 -22.84
CA THR A 406 -11.80 2.70 -23.46
C THR A 406 -12.63 3.43 -22.42
N THR A 407 -13.31 2.68 -21.56
CA THR A 407 -14.28 3.16 -20.57
C THR A 407 -13.71 3.29 -19.17
N GLY A 408 -12.62 2.59 -18.87
CA GLY A 408 -12.05 2.47 -17.53
C GLY A 408 -12.84 1.57 -16.57
N ALA A 409 -13.88 0.89 -17.06
CA ALA A 409 -14.69 -0.02 -16.26
C ALA A 409 -13.90 -1.29 -15.90
N PRO A 410 -14.09 -1.87 -14.70
CA PRO A 410 -13.41 -3.10 -14.32
C PRO A 410 -13.90 -4.29 -15.18
N ALA A 411 -12.99 -5.20 -15.55
CA ALA A 411 -13.31 -6.43 -16.27
C ALA A 411 -14.09 -7.44 -15.39
N VAL A 412 -13.96 -7.31 -14.06
CA VAL A 412 -14.63 -8.15 -13.07
C VAL A 412 -15.50 -7.26 -12.16
N PRO A 413 -16.80 -7.56 -12.00
CA PRO A 413 -17.70 -6.76 -11.15
C PRO A 413 -17.44 -6.97 -9.65
N GLY A 414 -18.12 -6.18 -8.81
CA GLY A 414 -18.12 -6.38 -7.35
C GLY A 414 -16.80 -6.05 -6.66
N ALA A 415 -15.94 -5.26 -7.31
CA ALA A 415 -14.56 -4.99 -6.86
C ALA A 415 -13.73 -6.27 -6.65
N ALA A 416 -14.07 -7.36 -7.36
CA ALA A 416 -13.36 -8.61 -7.25
C ALA A 416 -12.17 -8.69 -8.21
N GLY A 417 -11.21 -9.54 -7.91
CA GLY A 417 -10.06 -9.81 -8.77
C GLY A 417 -9.22 -10.98 -8.28
N ALA A 418 -8.02 -11.12 -8.83
CA ALA A 418 -7.03 -12.08 -8.37
C ALA A 418 -6.41 -11.64 -7.05
N LEU A 419 -6.31 -12.55 -6.08
CA LEU A 419 -5.57 -12.31 -4.84
C LEU A 419 -4.07 -12.43 -5.11
N ALA A 420 -3.30 -11.41 -4.75
CA ALA A 420 -1.85 -11.46 -4.88
C ALA A 420 -1.12 -11.07 -3.61
N VAL A 421 0.14 -11.54 -3.52
CA VAL A 421 1.13 -11.14 -2.53
C VAL A 421 2.30 -10.49 -3.28
N PHE A 422 2.65 -9.26 -2.92
CA PHE A 422 3.79 -8.54 -3.46
C PHE A 422 4.89 -8.39 -2.39
N ASN A 423 6.02 -9.04 -2.62
CA ASN A 423 7.21 -8.95 -1.78
C ASN A 423 7.96 -7.64 -2.03
N ARG A 424 7.86 -6.72 -1.07
CA ARG A 424 8.48 -5.38 -1.19
C ARG A 424 10.02 -5.39 -1.16
N SER A 425 10.65 -6.55 -0.95
CA SER A 425 12.11 -6.68 -0.80
C SER A 425 12.86 -6.94 -2.10
N ILE A 426 12.17 -7.42 -3.14
CA ILE A 426 12.81 -7.92 -4.35
C ILE A 426 12.94 -6.82 -5.41
N GLY A 427 11.92 -5.98 -5.55
CA GLY A 427 11.86 -4.89 -6.53
C GLY A 427 10.68 -5.05 -7.50
N PRO A 428 10.70 -4.34 -8.64
CA PRO A 428 9.67 -4.46 -9.65
C PRO A 428 9.55 -5.87 -10.23
N PHE A 429 8.35 -6.18 -10.69
CA PHE A 429 8.01 -7.48 -11.25
C PHE A 429 7.84 -7.40 -12.78
N GLU A 430 8.37 -8.40 -13.45
CA GLU A 430 8.16 -8.72 -14.86
C GLU A 430 7.43 -10.06 -14.96
N GLN A 431 6.22 -10.05 -15.53
CA GLN A 431 5.39 -11.25 -15.66
C GLN A 431 6.01 -12.22 -16.67
N GLY A 432 6.05 -13.51 -16.32
CA GLY A 432 6.54 -14.57 -17.22
C GLY A 432 8.07 -14.68 -17.31
N ARG A 433 8.82 -13.83 -16.61
CA ARG A 433 10.28 -13.91 -16.54
C ARG A 433 10.74 -15.09 -15.66
N THR A 434 11.63 -15.94 -16.19
CA THR A 434 12.04 -17.22 -15.59
C THR A 434 13.54 -17.52 -15.67
N ASP A 435 14.37 -16.54 -16.04
CA ASP A 435 15.82 -16.71 -16.06
C ASP A 435 16.38 -17.00 -14.66
N THR A 436 17.46 -17.81 -14.63
CA THR A 436 18.14 -18.19 -13.40
C THR A 436 18.61 -16.96 -12.64
N GLY A 437 18.24 -16.86 -11.36
CA GLY A 437 18.62 -15.75 -10.48
C GLY A 437 17.62 -14.59 -10.42
N TYR A 438 16.60 -14.60 -11.29
CA TYR A 438 15.46 -13.71 -11.13
C TYR A 438 14.55 -14.23 -10.01
N LEU A 439 14.32 -13.38 -9.00
CA LEU A 439 13.36 -13.66 -7.93
C LEU A 439 12.04 -12.96 -8.27
N GLN A 440 10.93 -13.68 -8.18
CA GLN A 440 9.62 -13.12 -8.45
C GLN A 440 9.14 -12.33 -7.23
N ALA A 441 8.89 -11.04 -7.42
CA ALA A 441 8.35 -10.17 -6.37
C ALA A 441 6.83 -10.31 -6.20
N LEU A 442 6.11 -10.91 -7.16
CA LEU A 442 4.66 -11.06 -7.12
C LEU A 442 4.30 -12.55 -7.21
N ARG A 443 3.40 -12.98 -6.33
CA ARG A 443 2.73 -14.28 -6.42
C ARG A 443 1.22 -14.06 -6.50
N ILE A 444 0.59 -14.61 -7.53
CA ILE A 444 -0.87 -14.63 -7.67
C ILE A 444 -1.35 -15.96 -7.09
N LEU A 445 -2.20 -15.88 -6.08
CA LEU A 445 -2.72 -17.05 -5.37
C LEU A 445 -3.99 -17.54 -6.03
N ASP A 446 -4.13 -18.86 -6.17
CA ASP A 446 -5.33 -19.49 -6.73
C ASP A 446 -5.73 -18.94 -8.12
N ALA A 447 -4.72 -18.70 -8.96
CA ALA A 447 -4.88 -18.12 -10.29
C ALA A 447 -5.78 -18.96 -11.21
N GLY A 448 -5.93 -20.26 -10.93
CA GLY A 448 -6.82 -21.15 -11.69
C GLY A 448 -8.31 -20.92 -11.42
N SER A 449 -8.68 -20.38 -10.25
CA SER A 449 -10.08 -20.12 -9.89
C SER A 449 -10.46 -18.64 -9.98
N ALA A 450 -9.50 -17.72 -9.78
CA ALA A 450 -9.72 -16.28 -9.78
C ALA A 450 -8.53 -15.53 -10.40
N ASP A 451 -8.63 -15.24 -11.69
CA ASP A 451 -7.54 -14.63 -12.47
C ASP A 451 -7.64 -13.11 -12.61
N GLY A 452 -8.77 -12.50 -12.23
CA GLY A 452 -9.02 -11.06 -12.34
C GLY A 452 -9.25 -10.53 -13.76
N ARG A 453 -9.43 -11.41 -14.77
CA ARG A 453 -9.56 -11.02 -16.19
C ARG A 453 -10.94 -11.27 -16.79
N GLY A 454 -11.85 -11.90 -16.06
CA GLY A 454 -13.26 -12.06 -16.43
C GLY A 454 -13.74 -13.51 -16.41
N GLY A 455 -15.05 -13.73 -16.21
CA GLY A 455 -15.70 -15.04 -16.42
C GLY A 455 -15.52 -16.11 -15.33
N GLY A 456 -14.86 -15.82 -14.20
CA GLY A 456 -14.57 -16.79 -13.14
C GLY A 456 -14.86 -16.31 -11.71
N GLY A 457 -14.13 -16.87 -10.74
CA GLY A 457 -14.16 -16.44 -9.35
C GLY A 457 -13.37 -15.16 -9.10
N GLY A 458 -13.48 -14.62 -7.90
CA GLY A 458 -12.81 -13.37 -7.53
C GLY A 458 -12.76 -13.15 -6.03
N TYR A 459 -11.63 -12.57 -5.59
CA TYR A 459 -11.37 -12.16 -4.23
C TYR A 459 -11.53 -10.64 -4.05
N ARG A 460 -11.88 -10.21 -2.85
CA ARG A 460 -11.81 -8.79 -2.43
C ARG A 460 -11.46 -8.64 -0.95
N ARG A 461 -10.95 -7.46 -0.57
CA ARG A 461 -10.57 -7.08 0.82
C ARG A 461 -9.71 -8.12 1.56
N PRO A 462 -8.50 -8.41 1.08
CA PRO A 462 -7.60 -9.32 1.79
C PRO A 462 -7.06 -8.70 3.07
N ARG A 463 -6.85 -9.53 4.10
CA ARG A 463 -6.24 -9.20 5.39
C ARG A 463 -5.41 -10.38 5.88
N SER A 464 -4.27 -10.12 6.51
CA SER A 464 -3.50 -11.20 7.17
C SER A 464 -4.20 -11.66 8.43
N LEU A 465 -4.20 -12.98 8.65
CA LEU A 465 -4.53 -13.61 9.93
C LEU A 465 -3.27 -13.76 10.80
N PRO A 466 -3.41 -13.93 12.12
CA PRO A 466 -2.28 -14.03 13.05
C PRO A 466 -1.30 -15.18 12.75
N ASP A 467 -1.73 -16.21 12.03
CA ASP A 467 -0.92 -17.37 11.64
C ASP A 467 -0.30 -17.26 10.24
N GLY A 468 -0.53 -16.14 9.54
CA GLY A 468 0.01 -15.87 8.21
C GLY A 468 -0.89 -16.29 7.05
N ARG A 469 -2.01 -16.98 7.30
CA ARG A 469 -3.04 -17.19 6.28
C ARG A 469 -3.71 -15.85 5.93
N ILE A 470 -4.41 -15.81 4.80
CA ILE A 470 -5.08 -14.61 4.30
C ILE A 470 -6.58 -14.76 4.45
N MET A 471 -7.23 -13.88 5.20
CA MET A 471 -8.68 -13.71 5.21
C MET A 471 -9.09 -12.84 4.03
N ALA A 472 -10.07 -13.25 3.25
CA ALA A 472 -10.63 -12.47 2.14
C ALA A 472 -12.09 -12.84 1.89
N ALA A 473 -12.85 -11.97 1.23
CA ALA A 473 -14.14 -12.35 0.66
C ALA A 473 -13.90 -12.99 -0.73
N PHE A 474 -14.56 -14.11 -1.01
CA PHE A 474 -14.42 -14.85 -2.27
C PHE A 474 -15.79 -15.24 -2.83
N ALA A 475 -15.96 -15.06 -4.13
CA ALA A 475 -17.06 -15.63 -4.90
C ALA A 475 -16.49 -16.57 -5.97
N SER A 476 -17.05 -17.77 -6.11
CA SER A 476 -16.65 -18.73 -7.17
C SER A 476 -17.14 -18.31 -8.56
N ASN A 477 -18.20 -17.51 -8.60
CA ASN A 477 -18.66 -16.80 -9.79
C ASN A 477 -19.06 -15.39 -9.36
N VAL A 478 -18.22 -14.43 -9.74
CA VAL A 478 -18.40 -12.99 -9.44
C VAL A 478 -19.67 -12.39 -10.05
N GLY A 479 -20.22 -12.98 -11.12
CA GLY A 479 -21.47 -12.53 -11.74
C GLY A 479 -22.72 -12.76 -10.89
N ASN A 480 -22.64 -13.68 -9.91
CA ASN A 480 -23.72 -13.91 -8.94
C ASN A 480 -23.51 -13.13 -7.64
N HIS A 481 -22.35 -12.47 -7.49
CA HIS A 481 -21.96 -11.70 -6.30
C HIS A 481 -22.03 -12.48 -4.97
N ASN A 482 -22.01 -13.81 -5.03
CA ASN A 482 -22.16 -14.69 -3.88
C ASN A 482 -20.85 -14.83 -3.09
N PHE A 483 -20.47 -13.75 -2.39
CA PHE A 483 -19.25 -13.70 -1.60
C PHE A 483 -19.41 -14.38 -0.24
N ALA A 484 -18.39 -15.13 0.15
CA ALA A 484 -18.22 -15.66 1.50
C ALA A 484 -16.82 -15.31 2.03
N ILE A 485 -16.67 -15.18 3.35
CA ILE A 485 -15.36 -14.97 3.95
C ILE A 485 -14.62 -16.30 4.04
N VAL A 486 -13.43 -16.34 3.48
CA VAL A 486 -12.57 -17.52 3.36
C VAL A 486 -11.19 -17.24 3.94
N MET A 487 -10.49 -18.31 4.32
CA MET A 487 -9.04 -18.30 4.56
C MET A 487 -8.33 -18.89 3.35
N VAL A 488 -7.22 -18.28 2.94
CA VAL A 488 -6.32 -18.79 1.91
C VAL A 488 -4.95 -19.03 2.53
N ASP A 489 -4.46 -20.24 2.40
CA ASP A 489 -3.06 -20.55 2.73
C ASP A 489 -2.17 -20.08 1.57
N PRO A 490 -1.26 -19.10 1.78
CA PRO A 490 -0.44 -18.55 0.71
C PRO A 490 0.61 -19.54 0.17
N ARG A 491 0.96 -20.60 0.93
CA ARG A 491 1.89 -21.65 0.51
C ARG A 491 1.17 -22.71 -0.32
N THR A 492 0.12 -23.31 0.23
CA THR A 492 -0.59 -24.41 -0.46
C THR A 492 -1.61 -23.91 -1.48
N GLN A 493 -1.93 -22.61 -1.43
CA GLN A 493 -3.00 -21.95 -2.20
C GLN A 493 -4.39 -22.54 -1.92
N VAL A 494 -4.52 -23.36 -0.87
CA VAL A 494 -5.79 -23.96 -0.47
C VAL A 494 -6.66 -22.88 0.17
N ARG A 495 -7.86 -22.71 -0.40
CA ARG A 495 -8.94 -21.91 0.16
C ARG A 495 -9.85 -22.77 1.02
N SER A 496 -10.24 -22.28 2.19
CA SER A 496 -11.22 -22.90 3.08
C SER A 496 -12.21 -21.86 3.63
N PRO A 497 -13.47 -22.24 3.96
CA PRO A 497 -14.41 -21.32 4.59
C PRO A 497 -13.88 -20.80 5.93
N LEU A 498 -13.98 -19.50 6.17
CA LEU A 498 -13.73 -18.90 7.49
C LEU A 498 -15.04 -18.67 8.23
N LEU A 499 -16.00 -18.04 7.57
CA LEU A 499 -17.33 -17.78 8.11
C LEU A 499 -18.37 -18.66 7.41
N THR A 500 -19.36 -19.13 8.15
CA THR A 500 -20.49 -19.94 7.64
C THR A 500 -21.82 -19.40 8.15
N GLY A 501 -22.93 -19.74 7.49
CA GLY A 501 -24.29 -19.44 8.01
C GLY A 501 -24.94 -18.15 7.49
N ALA A 502 -24.65 -17.73 6.25
CA ALA A 502 -25.13 -16.43 5.70
C ALA A 502 -26.64 -16.30 5.46
N GLY A 503 -27.44 -17.38 5.57
CA GLY A 503 -28.90 -17.30 5.48
C GLY A 503 -29.49 -16.76 4.17
N GLY A 504 -28.71 -16.70 3.08
CA GLY A 504 -29.10 -16.14 1.78
C GLY A 504 -28.47 -14.78 1.45
N ASP A 505 -27.86 -14.12 2.44
CA ASP A 505 -27.01 -12.94 2.24
C ASP A 505 -25.56 -13.35 1.92
N VAL A 506 -24.74 -12.36 1.60
CA VAL A 506 -23.32 -12.49 1.29
C VAL A 506 -22.47 -11.72 2.30
N GLN A 507 -21.26 -12.20 2.50
CA GLN A 507 -20.35 -11.66 3.52
C GLN A 507 -19.15 -11.02 2.83
N VAL A 508 -18.88 -9.76 3.15
CA VAL A 508 -17.79 -8.97 2.55
C VAL A 508 -17.07 -8.12 3.60
N ASP A 509 -15.93 -7.57 3.19
CA ASP A 509 -15.18 -6.56 3.93
C ASP A 509 -14.82 -6.93 5.38
N ALA A 510 -14.45 -8.19 5.61
CA ALA A 510 -14.08 -8.67 6.94
C ALA A 510 -12.74 -8.10 7.43
N VAL A 511 -12.68 -7.76 8.72
CA VAL A 511 -11.48 -7.33 9.45
C VAL A 511 -11.42 -7.99 10.83
N LEU A 512 -10.21 -8.18 11.35
CA LEU A 512 -10.00 -8.77 12.67
C LEU A 512 -9.80 -7.65 13.70
N ALA A 513 -10.53 -7.73 14.81
CA ALA A 513 -10.45 -6.80 15.93
C ALA A 513 -9.60 -7.39 17.07
N TYR A 514 -8.39 -6.86 17.22
CA TYR A 514 -7.41 -7.28 18.23
C TYR A 514 -6.58 -6.06 18.67
N ALA A 515 -6.08 -6.11 19.89
CA ALA A 515 -5.18 -5.10 20.43
C ALA A 515 -3.76 -5.29 19.89
N ALA A 516 -3.11 -4.20 19.54
CA ALA A 516 -1.74 -4.13 19.07
C ALA A 516 -1.04 -2.88 19.62
N PRO A 517 0.29 -2.89 19.77
CA PRO A 517 0.99 -1.76 20.35
C PRO A 517 0.85 -0.53 19.45
N PRO A 518 0.60 0.67 20.03
CA PRO A 518 0.52 1.89 19.24
C PRO A 518 1.85 2.14 18.53
N ARG A 519 1.79 2.44 17.23
CA ARG A 519 2.97 2.78 16.42
C ARG A 519 2.95 4.24 16.00
N GLN A 520 4.12 4.85 16.08
CA GLN A 520 4.31 6.24 15.71
C GLN A 520 4.09 6.44 14.21
N LEU A 521 3.63 7.62 13.84
CA LEU A 521 3.52 8.04 12.45
C LEU A 521 4.90 8.32 11.87
N TYR A 522 5.04 8.12 10.56
CA TYR A 522 6.33 8.24 9.91
C TYR A 522 6.86 9.67 9.98
N GLU A 523 8.05 9.83 10.57
CA GLU A 523 8.81 11.08 10.56
C GLU A 523 9.73 11.10 9.35
N ASN A 524 9.50 12.02 8.41
CA ASN A 524 10.37 12.15 7.26
C ASN A 524 11.74 12.70 7.69
N ARG A 525 12.80 11.97 7.34
CA ARG A 525 14.18 12.40 7.57
C ARG A 525 14.85 12.69 6.24
N ARG A 526 15.76 13.66 6.25
CA ARG A 526 16.55 13.97 5.05
C ARG A 526 17.46 12.78 4.71
N GLN A 527 17.06 12.00 3.71
CA GLN A 527 17.78 10.84 3.18
C GLN A 527 18.50 11.18 1.87
N LEU A 528 19.48 10.35 1.48
CA LEU A 528 20.26 10.53 0.25
C LEU A 528 19.46 10.29 -1.05
N VAL A 529 18.41 9.48 -0.99
CA VAL A 529 17.81 8.86 -2.19
C VAL A 529 16.37 9.31 -2.40
N PHE A 530 15.59 9.37 -1.31
CA PHE A 530 14.22 9.86 -1.29
C PHE A 530 13.98 10.40 0.11
N GLY A 531 14.24 11.68 0.30
CA GLY A 531 14.11 12.35 1.58
C GLY A 531 13.56 13.72 1.35
N GLY A 532 12.56 14.06 2.15
CA GLY A 532 11.97 15.38 2.17
C GLY A 532 12.28 16.11 3.47
N SER A 533 12.03 17.40 3.48
CA SER A 533 11.80 18.15 4.71
C SER A 533 10.68 19.15 4.45
N VAL A 534 9.99 19.57 5.50
CA VAL A 534 9.03 20.68 5.41
C VAL A 534 9.68 21.92 6.02
N ASP A 535 9.64 23.05 5.31
CA ASP A 535 10.19 24.34 5.79
C ASP A 535 9.10 25.40 6.06
N GLY A 536 7.82 25.06 5.87
CA GLY A 536 6.68 25.94 6.11
C GLY A 536 6.40 26.95 4.99
N ALA A 537 7.12 26.91 3.87
CA ALA A 537 6.78 27.70 2.69
C ALA A 537 5.44 27.27 2.07
N ALA A 538 4.84 28.13 1.25
CA ALA A 538 3.63 27.76 0.50
C ALA A 538 3.95 26.84 -0.69
N ASP A 539 5.01 27.18 -1.42
CA ASP A 539 5.50 26.39 -2.56
C ASP A 539 6.44 25.27 -2.08
N ALA A 540 6.56 24.24 -2.92
CA ALA A 540 7.50 23.15 -2.73
C ALA A 540 8.78 23.38 -3.55
N THR A 541 9.89 22.82 -3.09
CA THR A 541 11.13 22.70 -3.84
C THR A 541 11.34 21.25 -4.28
N LEU A 542 11.34 21.02 -5.59
CA LEU A 542 11.71 19.74 -6.19
C LEU A 542 13.15 19.82 -6.72
N HIS A 543 13.95 18.82 -6.38
CA HIS A 543 15.28 18.61 -6.94
C HIS A 543 15.34 17.25 -7.64
N LEU A 544 15.75 17.26 -8.91
CA LEU A 544 16.10 16.07 -9.67
C LEU A 544 17.62 16.06 -9.85
N PRO A 545 18.37 15.20 -9.15
CA PRO A 545 19.81 15.12 -9.31
C PRO A 545 20.26 14.72 -10.72
N ASP A 546 19.37 14.07 -11.48
CA ASP A 546 19.55 13.66 -12.87
C ASP A 546 18.16 13.41 -13.48
N ALA A 547 17.62 14.40 -14.19
CA ALA A 547 16.28 14.31 -14.77
C ALA A 547 16.19 13.24 -15.86
N PRO A 548 17.12 13.13 -16.84
CA PRO A 548 17.15 12.04 -17.81
C PRO A 548 17.04 10.65 -17.16
N MET A 549 17.89 10.37 -16.17
CA MET A 549 17.87 9.09 -15.45
C MET A 549 16.54 8.86 -14.74
N THR A 550 16.04 9.87 -14.01
CA THR A 550 14.77 9.77 -13.28
C THR A 550 13.59 9.47 -14.21
N PHE A 551 13.52 10.11 -15.37
CA PHE A 551 12.44 9.91 -16.33
C PHE A 551 12.39 8.49 -16.90
N THR A 552 13.54 7.80 -17.06
CA THR A 552 13.53 6.39 -17.49
C THR A 552 12.74 5.49 -16.52
N LEU A 553 12.69 5.83 -15.24
CA LEU A 553 11.99 5.07 -14.20
C LEU A 553 10.51 5.43 -14.11
N LEU A 554 10.18 6.71 -14.39
CA LEU A 554 8.81 7.19 -14.39
C LEU A 554 8.00 6.54 -15.53
N VAL A 555 8.65 6.23 -16.65
CA VAL A 555 7.98 5.61 -17.81
C VAL A 555 8.14 4.09 -17.88
N ALA A 556 9.26 3.52 -17.40
CA ALA A 556 9.53 2.09 -17.45
C ALA A 556 10.13 1.57 -16.15
N ASN A 557 9.55 0.49 -15.60
CA ASN A 557 9.92 0.02 -14.28
C ASN A 557 10.36 -1.45 -14.24
N LEU A 558 10.79 -2.04 -15.35
CA LEU A 558 11.33 -3.40 -15.32
C LEU A 558 12.80 -3.40 -14.89
N ARG A 559 13.23 -4.58 -14.43
CA ARG A 559 14.62 -4.88 -14.10
C ARG A 559 15.43 -5.16 -15.37
N ARG A 560 15.54 -4.12 -16.19
CA ARG A 560 16.17 -4.05 -17.52
C ARG A 560 17.08 -2.81 -17.58
N GLY A 561 17.90 -2.71 -18.63
CA GLY A 561 18.78 -1.56 -18.81
C GLY A 561 18.03 -0.26 -19.10
N ARG A 562 18.77 0.83 -19.22
CA ARG A 562 18.23 2.19 -19.28
C ARG A 562 18.75 2.89 -20.52
N PRO A 563 17.87 3.42 -21.40
CA PRO A 563 18.26 4.04 -22.66
C PRO A 563 18.74 5.49 -22.44
N LEU A 564 19.80 5.69 -21.67
CA LEU A 564 20.24 7.04 -21.29
C LEU A 564 20.64 7.91 -22.50
N ASP A 565 21.20 7.31 -23.55
CA ASP A 565 21.57 8.05 -24.77
C ASP A 565 20.39 8.82 -25.37
N ALA A 566 19.19 8.25 -25.35
CA ALA A 566 17.97 8.90 -25.85
C ALA A 566 17.41 9.95 -24.87
N PHE A 567 17.66 9.80 -23.57
CA PHE A 567 17.18 10.73 -22.55
C PHE A 567 18.15 11.90 -22.32
N ASP A 568 19.42 11.74 -22.68
CA ASP A 568 20.48 12.74 -22.55
C ASP A 568 20.36 13.90 -23.54
N GLU A 569 19.44 13.81 -24.50
CA GLU A 569 19.00 14.94 -25.33
C GLU A 569 18.21 15.98 -24.53
N GLY A 570 17.75 15.63 -23.31
CA GLY A 570 16.96 16.50 -22.46
C GLY A 570 17.67 17.79 -22.10
N ARG A 571 17.02 18.93 -22.33
CA ARG A 571 17.51 20.28 -21.99
C ARG A 571 16.56 21.04 -21.09
N PHE A 572 15.29 20.67 -21.05
CA PHE A 572 14.30 21.36 -20.23
C PHE A 572 13.41 20.41 -19.46
N LEU A 573 13.03 20.85 -18.27
CA LEU A 573 11.88 20.33 -17.53
C LEU A 573 10.70 21.28 -17.76
N ALA A 574 9.69 20.81 -18.47
CA ALA A 574 8.41 21.50 -18.58
C ALA A 574 7.43 20.93 -17.54
N VAL A 575 6.72 21.83 -16.86
CA VAL A 575 5.78 21.47 -15.79
C VAL A 575 4.39 21.93 -16.14
N PHE A 576 3.45 20.99 -16.10
CA PHE A 576 2.05 21.24 -16.41
C PHE A 576 1.19 21.07 -15.16
N ARG A 577 0.17 21.91 -15.03
CA ARG A 577 -0.97 21.63 -14.16
C ARG A 577 -1.98 20.82 -14.94
N GLU A 578 -2.47 19.75 -14.35
CA GLU A 578 -3.58 18.98 -14.90
C GLU A 578 -4.91 19.65 -14.52
N GLY A 579 -5.77 19.85 -15.52
CA GLY A 579 -7.09 20.42 -15.34
C GLY A 579 -8.06 19.39 -14.76
N THR A 580 -8.92 19.82 -13.84
CA THR A 580 -10.01 18.99 -13.34
C THR A 580 -11.22 19.07 -14.28
N CYS A 581 -12.06 18.01 -14.31
CA CYS A 581 -13.36 18.09 -14.98
C CYS A 581 -14.12 19.34 -14.52
N PRO A 582 -14.70 20.15 -15.43
CA PRO A 582 -15.53 21.27 -15.02
C PRO A 582 -16.82 20.78 -14.32
N PRO A 583 -17.35 21.53 -13.34
CA PRO A 583 -18.61 21.22 -12.65
C PRO A 583 -19.78 20.88 -13.60
N THR A 584 -19.90 21.65 -14.69
CA THR A 584 -20.95 21.48 -15.70
C THR A 584 -20.32 21.19 -17.05
N GLY A 585 -20.88 20.22 -17.78
CA GLY A 585 -20.47 19.92 -19.14
C GLY A 585 -19.14 19.16 -19.27
N CYS A 586 -18.64 18.50 -18.21
CA CYS A 586 -17.50 17.61 -18.38
C CYS A 586 -17.86 16.48 -19.34
N THR A 587 -17.13 16.40 -20.46
CA THR A 587 -17.28 15.37 -21.49
C THR A 587 -15.91 14.78 -21.79
N ALA A 588 -15.90 13.52 -22.19
CA ALA A 588 -14.70 12.77 -22.57
C ALA A 588 -14.85 12.29 -24.03
N PRO A 589 -14.92 13.19 -25.03
CA PRO A 589 -15.22 12.83 -26.42
C PRO A 589 -14.17 11.91 -27.06
N GLY A 590 -12.97 11.82 -26.50
CA GLY A 590 -11.93 10.83 -26.84
C GLY A 590 -11.73 9.74 -25.78
N GLY A 591 -12.70 9.54 -24.90
CA GLY A 591 -12.58 8.62 -23.76
C GLY A 591 -11.69 9.13 -22.62
N LEU A 592 -11.35 10.42 -22.60
CA LEU A 592 -10.69 11.11 -21.48
C LEU A 592 -11.00 12.61 -21.54
N PHE A 593 -11.23 13.24 -20.39
CA PHE A 593 -11.12 14.70 -20.24
C PHE A 593 -9.66 15.07 -19.94
N GLU A 594 -9.03 15.89 -20.77
CA GLU A 594 -7.64 16.33 -20.54
C GLU A 594 -7.52 17.82 -20.87
N GLN A 595 -6.96 18.59 -19.94
CA GLN A 595 -6.74 20.03 -20.11
C GLN A 595 -5.47 20.43 -19.36
N ARG A 596 -4.32 20.29 -20.02
CA ARG A 596 -3.03 20.66 -19.44
C ARG A 596 -2.73 22.13 -19.65
N THR A 597 -2.35 22.80 -18.57
CA THR A 597 -1.85 24.17 -18.60
C THR A 597 -0.36 24.15 -18.30
N LEU A 598 0.48 24.64 -19.22
CA LEU A 598 1.90 24.82 -18.94
C LEU A 598 2.07 25.87 -17.83
N LEU A 599 2.67 25.47 -16.72
CA LEU A 599 3.04 26.38 -15.63
C LEU A 599 4.36 27.08 -15.92
N GLY A 600 5.25 26.42 -16.65
CA GLY A 600 6.45 27.01 -17.20
C GLY A 600 7.53 25.97 -17.48
N ARG A 601 8.66 26.46 -17.97
CA ARG A 601 9.81 25.64 -18.38
C ARG A 601 11.07 26.10 -17.65
N VAL A 602 11.90 25.16 -17.24
CA VAL A 602 13.23 25.46 -16.64
C VAL A 602 14.33 24.66 -17.36
N PRO A 603 15.49 25.28 -17.65
CA PRO A 603 16.62 24.55 -18.22
C PRO A 603 17.19 23.58 -17.19
N LEU A 604 17.69 22.45 -17.66
CA LEU A 604 18.58 21.57 -16.90
C LEU A 604 19.98 22.18 -16.81
N GLU A 605 20.76 21.77 -15.81
CA GLU A 605 22.21 22.00 -15.79
C GLU A 605 22.93 21.04 -16.74
N ASP A 606 24.23 21.26 -16.99
CA ASP A 606 25.05 20.44 -17.89
C ASP A 606 25.12 18.95 -17.46
N ASP A 607 24.93 18.66 -16.17
CA ASP A 607 24.87 17.29 -15.63
C ASP A 607 23.46 16.66 -15.67
N GLY A 608 22.51 17.34 -16.31
CA GLY A 608 21.11 16.92 -16.40
C GLY A 608 20.29 17.15 -15.13
N SER A 609 20.87 17.77 -14.10
CA SER A 609 20.16 18.07 -12.86
C SER A 609 19.29 19.31 -12.94
N VAL A 610 18.28 19.41 -12.08
CA VAL A 610 17.43 20.61 -11.96
C VAL A 610 16.87 20.77 -10.56
N LYS A 611 16.73 22.02 -10.12
CA LYS A 611 16.07 22.38 -8.85
C LYS A 611 15.07 23.50 -9.11
N VAL A 612 13.81 23.27 -8.76
CA VAL A 612 12.69 24.11 -9.18
C VAL A 612 11.70 24.34 -8.03
N ALA A 613 11.18 25.55 -7.93
CA ALA A 613 10.06 25.89 -7.05
C ALA A 613 8.73 25.60 -7.77
N LEU A 614 7.83 24.86 -7.13
CA LEU A 614 6.58 24.38 -7.70
C LEU A 614 5.39 24.66 -6.77
N PRO A 615 4.20 24.94 -7.34
CA PRO A 615 3.01 25.11 -6.52
C PRO A 615 2.66 23.80 -5.79
N SER A 616 2.26 23.91 -4.53
CA SER A 616 1.77 22.80 -3.72
C SER A 616 0.24 22.65 -3.80
N GLY A 617 -0.27 21.51 -3.34
CA GLY A 617 -1.72 21.30 -3.19
C GLY A 617 -2.51 21.26 -4.52
N GLN A 618 -1.88 20.74 -5.57
CA GLN A 618 -2.48 20.49 -6.88
C GLN A 618 -1.72 19.37 -7.64
N GLY A 619 -2.41 18.69 -8.55
CA GLY A 619 -1.80 17.75 -9.50
C GLY A 619 -0.91 18.46 -10.54
N VAL A 620 0.31 17.96 -10.71
CA VAL A 620 1.28 18.38 -11.72
C VAL A 620 1.76 17.20 -12.56
N VAL A 621 2.15 17.48 -13.80
CA VAL A 621 2.74 16.52 -14.75
C VAL A 621 4.07 17.08 -15.23
N PHE A 622 5.11 16.25 -15.18
CA PHE A 622 6.45 16.61 -15.66
C PHE A 622 6.69 16.07 -17.07
N GLN A 623 7.39 16.87 -17.87
CA GLN A 623 7.81 16.53 -19.22
C GLN A 623 9.28 16.89 -19.42
N LEU A 624 10.05 15.95 -19.95
CA LEU A 624 11.43 16.14 -20.36
C LEU A 624 11.44 16.51 -21.85
N GLU A 625 12.07 17.63 -22.19
CA GLU A 625 12.12 18.17 -23.54
C GLU A 625 13.56 18.40 -24.00
N ASP A 626 13.82 18.25 -25.29
CA ASP A 626 15.11 18.54 -25.92
C ASP A 626 15.35 20.05 -26.12
N ALA A 627 16.44 20.41 -26.81
CA ALA A 627 16.80 21.81 -27.09
C ALA A 627 15.78 22.56 -27.95
N ASP A 628 15.08 21.84 -28.84
CA ASP A 628 14.10 22.38 -29.77
C ASP A 628 12.67 22.41 -29.17
N GLY A 629 12.51 21.87 -27.96
CA GLY A 629 11.24 21.75 -27.26
C GLY A 629 10.43 20.52 -27.66
N ASN A 630 11.03 19.55 -28.36
CA ASN A 630 10.38 18.27 -28.63
C ASN A 630 10.33 17.43 -27.37
N VAL A 631 9.29 16.62 -27.25
CA VAL A 631 9.06 15.76 -26.08
C VAL A 631 9.93 14.52 -26.17
N ILE A 632 10.78 14.31 -25.15
CA ILE A 632 11.50 13.05 -24.94
C ILE A 632 10.62 12.08 -24.16
N ALA A 633 10.05 12.55 -23.04
CA ALA A 633 9.17 11.75 -22.21
C ALA A 633 8.22 12.64 -21.39
N THR A 634 6.97 12.21 -21.28
CA THR A 634 5.97 12.83 -20.41
C THR A 634 5.55 11.82 -19.35
N MET A 635 5.39 12.27 -18.11
CA MET A 635 4.73 11.45 -17.10
C MET A 635 3.28 11.17 -17.53
N GLY A 636 2.94 9.89 -17.70
CA GLY A 636 1.55 9.46 -17.94
C GLY A 636 0.66 9.50 -16.70
N GLU A 637 1.07 10.21 -15.66
CA GLU A 637 0.40 10.26 -14.37
C GLU A 637 0.69 11.58 -13.64
N GLU A 638 -0.25 11.99 -12.79
CA GLU A 638 -0.06 13.16 -11.94
C GLU A 638 0.87 12.84 -10.76
N HIS A 639 1.56 13.87 -10.32
CA HIS A 639 2.28 13.96 -9.07
C HIS A 639 1.75 15.14 -8.27
N GLN A 640 2.05 15.20 -6.99
CA GLN A 640 1.75 16.35 -6.14
C GLN A 640 2.92 16.59 -5.20
N LEU A 641 3.01 17.81 -4.70
CA LEU A 641 3.96 18.20 -3.67
C LEU A 641 3.20 18.85 -2.51
N GLY A 642 3.62 18.54 -1.29
CA GLY A 642 3.09 19.12 -0.07
C GLY A 642 3.54 20.58 0.11
N PRO A 643 2.80 21.42 0.85
CA PRO A 643 3.24 22.76 1.20
C PRO A 643 4.60 22.75 1.93
N GLY A 644 5.56 23.56 1.46
CA GLY A 644 6.89 23.66 2.06
C GLY A 644 7.76 22.42 1.89
N GLU A 645 7.31 21.45 1.10
CA GLU A 645 8.07 20.24 0.83
C GLU A 645 9.35 20.57 0.08
N ASN A 646 10.48 20.11 0.61
CA ASN A 646 11.76 20.11 -0.06
C ASN A 646 12.14 18.68 -0.35
N ILE A 647 11.98 18.21 -1.57
CA ILE A 647 12.20 16.80 -1.94
C ILE A 647 13.26 16.66 -3.03
N SER A 648 14.10 15.63 -2.88
CA SER A 648 14.96 15.15 -3.97
C SER A 648 14.35 13.88 -4.54
N MET A 649 13.98 13.90 -5.82
CA MET A 649 13.45 12.74 -6.53
C MET A 649 14.53 12.13 -7.41
N GLY A 650 14.91 10.89 -7.11
CA GLY A 650 15.93 10.15 -7.82
C GLY A 650 17.35 10.38 -7.30
N VAL A 651 18.32 9.82 -8.01
CA VAL A 651 19.76 9.93 -7.72
C VAL A 651 20.51 10.21 -9.00
N SER A 652 21.75 10.71 -8.90
CA SER A 652 22.65 10.79 -10.06
C SER A 652 22.85 9.40 -10.66
N ARG A 653 22.95 9.30 -11.99
CA ARG A 653 23.26 8.03 -12.69
C ARG A 653 24.51 7.32 -12.16
N THR A 654 25.49 8.06 -11.66
CA THR A 654 26.73 7.50 -11.06
C THR A 654 26.48 6.70 -9.78
N LEU A 655 25.40 7.01 -9.06
CA LEU A 655 24.97 6.31 -7.85
C LEU A 655 23.84 5.31 -8.11
N PHE A 656 23.20 5.37 -9.28
CA PHE A 656 22.00 4.60 -9.57
C PHE A 656 22.20 3.09 -9.37
N ASP A 657 23.27 2.52 -9.92
CA ASP A 657 23.48 1.07 -9.83
C ASP A 657 23.67 0.59 -8.39
N GLY A 658 24.38 1.36 -7.57
CA GLY A 658 24.60 1.04 -6.15
C GLY A 658 23.40 1.30 -5.24
N VAL A 659 22.49 2.20 -5.64
CA VAL A 659 21.37 2.64 -4.80
C VAL A 659 20.03 2.07 -5.26
N CYS A 660 19.72 2.18 -6.54
CA CYS A 660 18.45 1.77 -7.15
C CYS A 660 18.58 0.45 -7.90
N GLY A 661 19.77 0.10 -8.42
CA GLY A 661 19.99 -1.05 -9.28
C GLY A 661 19.66 -2.42 -8.66
N GLY A 662 19.77 -2.53 -7.33
CA GLY A 662 19.35 -3.71 -6.56
C GLY A 662 17.89 -4.09 -6.79
N CYS A 663 17.03 -3.09 -6.96
CA CYS A 663 15.62 -3.27 -7.27
C CYS A 663 15.33 -3.11 -8.76
N HIS A 664 15.85 -2.06 -9.40
CA HIS A 664 15.44 -1.65 -10.76
C HIS A 664 16.32 -2.20 -11.89
N GLY A 665 17.34 -3.01 -11.56
CA GLY A 665 18.37 -3.41 -12.51
C GLY A 665 19.38 -2.29 -12.74
N SER A 666 20.56 -2.64 -13.21
CA SER A 666 21.58 -1.65 -13.54
C SER A 666 21.25 -0.87 -14.82
N ILE A 667 21.91 0.27 -15.02
CA ILE A 667 21.83 1.05 -16.25
C ILE A 667 22.19 0.19 -17.47
N SER A 668 23.22 -0.64 -17.36
CA SER A 668 23.73 -1.50 -18.44
C SER A 668 22.91 -2.78 -18.69
N ALA A 669 21.88 -3.04 -17.89
CA ALA A 669 21.18 -4.33 -17.78
C ALA A 669 22.04 -5.51 -17.24
N ARG A 670 23.30 -5.29 -16.85
CA ARG A 670 24.16 -6.34 -16.29
C ARG A 670 24.03 -6.41 -14.78
N GLU A 671 23.63 -7.58 -14.29
CA GLU A 671 23.42 -7.85 -12.87
C GLU A 671 24.65 -7.58 -11.99
N LEU A 672 25.85 -7.84 -12.53
CA LEU A 672 27.11 -7.64 -11.83
C LEU A 672 27.47 -6.17 -11.64
N ASP A 673 26.86 -5.26 -12.41
CA ASP A 673 27.10 -3.82 -12.29
C ASP A 673 26.33 -3.24 -11.10
N VAL A 674 25.36 -3.98 -10.54
CA VAL A 674 24.72 -3.68 -9.26
C VAL A 674 25.70 -3.93 -8.13
N ALA A 675 26.61 -2.98 -7.94
CA ALA A 675 27.70 -3.06 -6.98
C ALA A 675 27.70 -1.87 -6.01
N VAL A 676 28.24 -2.11 -4.83
CA VAL A 676 28.38 -1.08 -3.79
C VAL A 676 29.44 -0.08 -4.21
N THR A 677 29.09 1.20 -4.28
CA THR A 677 30.08 2.28 -4.40
C THR A 677 30.27 2.95 -3.03
N PRO A 678 31.52 3.26 -2.62
CA PRO A 678 31.77 4.02 -1.39
C PRO A 678 31.06 5.38 -1.37
N ASP A 679 30.87 5.98 -2.54
CA ASP A 679 30.17 7.26 -2.70
C ASP A 679 28.68 7.16 -2.33
N ALA A 680 27.99 6.07 -2.70
CA ALA A 680 26.62 5.81 -2.28
C ALA A 680 26.45 5.78 -0.74
N LEU A 681 27.51 5.49 0.00
CA LEU A 681 27.52 5.48 1.47
C LEU A 681 27.77 6.87 2.09
N THR A 682 28.41 7.77 1.36
CA THR A 682 28.84 9.09 1.87
C THR A 682 27.98 10.24 1.35
N GLY A 683 27.32 10.06 0.19
CA GLY A 683 26.57 11.12 -0.48
C GLY A 683 27.46 12.25 -1.00
N ALA A 684 28.71 11.93 -1.35
CA ALA A 684 29.71 12.89 -1.79
C ALA A 684 29.48 13.35 -3.23
N SER A 685 28.88 12.51 -4.09
CA SER A 685 28.38 12.93 -5.40
C SER A 685 27.28 13.98 -5.25
N GLN A 686 27.59 15.19 -5.73
CA GLN A 686 26.70 16.34 -5.72
C GLN A 686 26.35 16.68 -7.17
N SER A 687 25.07 16.91 -7.44
CA SER A 687 24.60 17.49 -8.70
C SER A 687 24.88 19.00 -8.73
N ALA A 688 25.08 19.55 -9.92
CA ALA A 688 25.34 20.97 -10.15
C ALA A 688 24.25 21.87 -9.55
N SER A 689 22.97 21.45 -9.64
CA SER A 689 21.83 22.22 -9.13
C SER A 689 21.62 22.16 -7.61
N ARG A 690 22.34 21.28 -6.87
CA ARG A 690 22.07 21.01 -5.43
C ARG A 690 22.10 22.27 -4.56
N PHE A 691 23.09 23.13 -4.76
CA PHE A 691 23.31 24.36 -3.99
C PHE A 691 22.81 25.62 -4.68
N LEU A 692 22.23 25.49 -5.86
CA LEU A 692 21.59 26.61 -6.52
C LEU A 692 20.27 26.95 -5.80
N ALA A 693 19.86 28.20 -5.96
CA ALA A 693 18.50 28.60 -5.61
C ALA A 693 17.52 27.84 -6.53
N PRO A 694 16.35 27.40 -6.01
CA PRO A 694 15.31 26.85 -6.85
C PRO A 694 14.94 27.84 -7.96
N ARG A 695 14.92 27.36 -9.20
CA ARG A 695 14.46 28.16 -10.35
C ARG A 695 12.94 28.32 -10.25
N VAL A 696 12.44 29.52 -10.54
CA VAL A 696 11.00 29.77 -10.71
C VAL A 696 10.63 29.40 -12.15
N LEU A 697 9.45 28.82 -12.33
CA LEU A 697 8.92 28.51 -13.66
C LEU A 697 8.80 29.79 -14.51
N GLN A 698 9.32 29.75 -15.74
CA GLN A 698 9.26 30.86 -16.71
C GLN A 698 8.31 30.56 -17.86
#